data_AF-A0A941GWM1-F1
#
_entry.id   AF-A0A941GWM1-F1
#
_cell.length_a   1.000
_cell.length_b   1.000
_cell.length_c   1.000
_cell.angle_alpha   90.00
_cell.angle_beta   90.00
_cell.angle_gamma   90.00
#
_symmetry.space_group_name_H-M   'P 1'
#
loop_
_entity.id
_entity.type
_entity.pdbx_description
1 polymer ?
#
loop_
_entity_poly.entity_id
_entity_poly.type
_entity_poly.pdbx_seq_one_letter_code
_entity_poly.pdbx_strand_id
1 'polypeptide(L)'
;MAQNVIIMIGDGMGWEMTRAAAIQQQINEGATGNTLGDYYVEGVGAGLNFQALEGYAIATTGGTYIDGSKENSALKGDTLTRETGVAVIREGFEPENLPAQFIDENGNFIRAEVVGFNLDENGNFIGVDKNGNPLVDADGNPIVEVGSEAPILGIFDAFFDERPVFAETEDGQFVQVGGIFNAYDPTRGPALPWLPHPELDYVKNLFPDSANTATTLYTAVKSYNAAIGVDIYEEDIENLGQKARDNGKSFGVVTSVPVTHATPAAAIAHVSHRDKYTESSRVENLEVALDENGVPLHEDHGDGSHEGEPVYVLDENGNPVVVEDDNILYQILNETQPEVVLGGGHPDGMGEERYVDFETLEQLRNGETVYTFTERGENAAQILAEVASEIDVNAGEKLFGLYGARGQGGNLPWLTADGDYSNTGLSSRLDAVRDLKQEGETDEEFIASEINANPTLAELTASALNVLGDDEDGFWLMVEGGDIDWAMHDNNMDNAIGALLSFDQAYEEVHQWIMENGGYEENLLILTADHDHYLTLNENFPELLRTIGAEGLTTAVDENGKPIIIIDEEGNPIKQDNTDPLASGHYWGSDPTLKYGWAHHTQIPVPVYYQGKGSEFLDESVGKGFELYGFDVPGLEGLIDQVHIAQAMFAALEAEEVETAPEVVIGTVEDDVFDAAFSDEKGFVGEEQTLFTGSGKDLVDVSQVGAGNRIDTGSGDDLVLAGTENRIILGEGDDILFAGSGAGGNLITTGAGSDQVWLIQDVNVLPESANIVSDFDAAEDAIGFANTDLSFVNKGELWNYEQVGSDVMISAYGQEIAQLFNTSVTDANFVIV
;
A
#
# COMPACT_ATOMS: atom_id res chain seq x y z
N MET A 1 -6.19 19.58 -16.89
CA MET A 1 -4.82 19.74 -16.38
C MET A 1 -4.64 20.90 -15.41
N ALA A 2 -4.29 20.59 -14.15
CA ALA A 2 -3.54 21.48 -13.29
C ALA A 2 -2.09 21.61 -13.79
N GLN A 3 -1.47 22.75 -13.57
CA GLN A 3 -0.04 22.91 -13.78
C GLN A 3 0.72 22.00 -12.81
N ASN A 4 0.37 22.06 -11.53
CA ASN A 4 1.01 21.30 -10.47
C ASN A 4 -0.03 20.57 -9.62
N VAL A 5 0.31 19.36 -9.19
CA VAL A 5 -0.51 18.52 -8.32
C VAL A 5 0.29 18.17 -7.08
N ILE A 6 -0.24 18.49 -5.91
CA ILE A 6 0.42 18.27 -4.63
C ILE A 6 -0.49 17.44 -3.74
N ILE A 7 0.03 16.35 -3.21
CA ILE A 7 -0.62 15.57 -2.15
C ILE A 7 0.18 15.67 -0.86
N MET A 8 -0.51 15.92 0.24
CA MET A 8 0.06 15.90 1.58
C MET A 8 -0.58 14.77 2.40
N ILE A 9 0.23 13.92 3.03
CA ILE A 9 -0.22 12.77 3.81
C ILE A 9 0.27 12.88 5.25
N GLY A 10 -0.66 12.97 6.20
CA GLY A 10 -0.35 12.72 7.60
C GLY A 10 -0.54 11.24 7.90
N ASP A 11 0.55 10.47 8.01
CA ASP A 11 0.49 9.02 8.29
C ASP A 11 -0.19 8.80 9.65
N GLY A 12 -1.31 8.06 9.67
CA GLY A 12 -2.12 7.88 10.88
C GLY A 12 -2.91 9.11 11.35
N MET A 13 -3.04 10.17 10.53
CA MET A 13 -3.76 11.42 10.86
C MET A 13 -5.30 11.25 10.82
N GLY A 14 -5.82 10.51 11.80
CA GLY A 14 -7.24 10.35 12.07
C GLY A 14 -7.95 11.59 12.58
N TRP A 15 -9.29 11.53 12.66
CA TRP A 15 -10.15 12.65 13.11
C TRP A 15 -9.75 13.19 14.51
N GLU A 16 -9.65 12.30 15.49
CA GLU A 16 -9.33 12.71 16.87
C GLU A 16 -7.90 13.23 16.99
N MET A 17 -6.98 12.76 16.15
CA MET A 17 -5.62 13.29 16.11
C MET A 17 -5.58 14.70 15.52
N THR A 18 -6.28 14.94 14.40
CA THR A 18 -6.49 16.29 13.85
C THR A 18 -7.09 17.25 14.89
N ARG A 19 -8.03 16.74 15.69
CA ARG A 19 -8.66 17.50 16.76
C ARG A 19 -7.73 17.81 17.92
N ALA A 20 -6.93 16.86 18.36
CA ALA A 20 -5.96 17.06 19.43
C ALA A 20 -4.97 18.18 19.08
N ALA A 21 -4.39 18.16 17.88
CA ALA A 21 -3.44 19.19 17.45
C ALA A 21 -4.09 20.56 17.26
N ALA A 22 -5.29 20.62 16.68
CA ALA A 22 -6.01 21.88 16.54
C ALA A 22 -6.40 22.51 17.90
N ILE A 23 -6.70 21.69 18.91
CA ILE A 23 -6.92 22.17 20.29
C ILE A 23 -5.61 22.72 20.86
N GLN A 24 -4.48 22.01 20.69
CA GLN A 24 -3.17 22.48 21.13
C GLN A 24 -2.83 23.84 20.50
N GLN A 25 -2.99 24.00 19.19
CA GLN A 25 -2.70 25.24 18.49
C GLN A 25 -3.56 26.39 19.02
N GLN A 26 -4.86 26.18 19.19
CA GLN A 26 -5.74 27.19 19.78
C GLN A 26 -5.34 27.53 21.23
N ILE A 27 -4.90 26.56 22.04
CA ILE A 27 -4.37 26.80 23.38
C ILE A 27 -3.09 27.65 23.32
N ASN A 28 -2.18 27.36 22.40
CA ASN A 28 -0.96 28.14 22.15
C ASN A 28 -1.30 29.60 21.76
N GLU A 29 -2.41 29.81 21.06
CA GLU A 29 -2.96 31.13 20.71
C GLU A 29 -3.75 31.81 21.85
N GLY A 30 -3.91 31.13 23.00
CA GLY A 30 -4.52 31.68 24.21
C GLY A 30 -5.98 31.28 24.44
N ALA A 31 -6.49 30.25 23.76
CA ALA A 31 -7.78 29.65 24.08
C ALA A 31 -7.80 29.08 25.52
N THR A 32 -8.97 29.10 26.14
CA THR A 32 -9.15 28.70 27.55
C THR A 32 -10.33 27.74 27.76
N GLY A 33 -10.84 27.15 26.68
CA GLY A 33 -11.85 26.11 26.73
C GLY A 33 -11.34 24.92 27.55
N ASN A 34 -12.24 24.29 28.31
CA ASN A 34 -11.91 23.16 29.20
C ASN A 34 -12.55 21.86 28.73
N THR A 35 -13.54 21.94 27.83
CA THR A 35 -14.26 20.79 27.31
C THR A 35 -14.11 20.68 25.81
N LEU A 36 -14.24 19.46 25.29
CA LEU A 36 -14.28 19.19 23.86
C LEU A 36 -15.31 20.06 23.12
N GLY A 37 -16.46 20.35 23.75
CA GLY A 37 -17.49 21.25 23.22
C GLY A 37 -17.16 22.75 23.24
N ASP A 38 -16.07 23.17 23.88
CA ASP A 38 -15.54 24.54 23.75
C ASP A 38 -14.75 24.74 22.46
N TYR A 39 -14.38 23.63 21.80
CA TYR A 39 -13.69 23.56 20.51
C TYR A 39 -14.61 22.88 19.48
N TYR A 40 -14.10 22.57 18.29
CA TYR A 40 -14.91 21.86 17.31
C TYR A 40 -15.13 20.41 17.73
N VAL A 41 -16.29 19.86 17.35
CA VAL A 41 -16.76 18.51 17.74
C VAL A 41 -17.09 17.63 16.54
N GLU A 42 -17.14 18.20 15.32
CA GLU A 42 -17.50 17.49 14.09
C GLU A 42 -17.05 18.28 12.83
N GLY A 43 -17.04 17.61 11.67
CA GLY A 43 -16.90 18.23 10.35
C GLY A 43 -15.48 18.69 10.00
N VAL A 44 -15.35 19.75 9.21
CA VAL A 44 -14.05 20.32 8.77
C VAL A 44 -13.13 20.67 9.94
N GLY A 45 -13.70 20.95 11.11
CA GLY A 45 -12.96 21.46 12.26
C GLY A 45 -12.42 22.88 12.05
N ALA A 46 -11.65 23.36 13.04
CA ALA A 46 -10.95 24.64 12.98
C ALA A 46 -9.81 24.68 14.01
N GLY A 47 -8.69 25.29 13.64
CA GLY A 47 -7.53 25.51 14.50
C GLY A 47 -6.21 25.33 13.76
N LEU A 48 -6.13 24.34 12.86
CA LEU A 48 -4.99 24.10 11.98
C LEU A 48 -5.11 24.93 10.70
N ASN A 49 -3.98 25.25 10.09
CA ASN A 49 -3.94 26.09 8.88
C ASN A 49 -4.60 25.39 7.68
N PHE A 50 -4.40 24.08 7.51
CA PHE A 50 -5.02 23.33 6.40
C PHE A 50 -6.54 23.22 6.50
N GLN A 51 -7.13 23.42 7.69
CA GLN A 51 -8.59 23.45 7.87
C GLN A 51 -9.25 24.69 7.25
N ALA A 52 -8.46 25.62 6.71
CA ALA A 52 -8.95 26.76 5.94
C ALA A 52 -9.18 26.45 4.45
N LEU A 53 -8.78 25.28 3.96
CA LEU A 53 -9.08 24.83 2.59
C LEU A 53 -10.60 24.80 2.34
N GLU A 54 -11.01 25.12 1.13
CA GLU A 54 -12.43 25.28 0.79
C GLU A 54 -13.19 23.95 0.68
N GLY A 55 -12.52 22.90 0.19
CA GLY A 55 -13.06 21.57 0.00
C GLY A 55 -12.80 20.66 1.20
N TYR A 56 -13.78 19.82 1.52
CA TYR A 56 -13.69 18.84 2.58
C TYR A 56 -14.55 17.62 2.30
N ALA A 57 -13.96 16.45 2.46
CA ALA A 57 -14.63 15.16 2.41
C ALA A 57 -14.07 14.23 3.49
N ILE A 58 -14.59 13.01 3.52
CA ILE A 58 -14.10 11.94 4.38
C ILE A 58 -13.91 10.72 3.48
N ALA A 59 -12.73 10.13 3.54
CA ALA A 59 -12.37 8.97 2.74
C ALA A 59 -12.42 7.68 3.55
N THR A 60 -13.01 6.64 2.98
CA THR A 60 -12.85 5.27 3.47
C THR A 60 -11.41 4.84 3.34
N THR A 61 -10.95 4.10 4.34
CA THR A 61 -9.63 3.48 4.40
C THR A 61 -9.81 1.97 4.36
N GLY A 62 -8.80 1.26 3.85
CA GLY A 62 -8.83 -0.20 3.74
C GLY A 62 -8.20 -0.70 2.45
N GLY A 63 -7.88 -1.99 2.44
CA GLY A 63 -7.28 -2.69 1.30
C GLY A 63 -7.97 -4.00 0.96
N THR A 64 -7.25 -4.84 0.24
CA THR A 64 -7.74 -6.16 -0.20
C THR A 64 -7.22 -7.26 0.73
N TYR A 65 -8.02 -8.31 0.98
CA TYR A 65 -7.62 -9.49 1.76
C TYR A 65 -7.39 -10.71 0.86
N ILE A 66 -6.36 -11.52 1.17
CA ILE A 66 -6.02 -12.76 0.46
C ILE A 66 -5.86 -13.90 1.50
N ASP A 67 -6.54 -15.05 1.33
CA ASP A 67 -6.51 -16.20 2.28
C ASP A 67 -5.29 -17.14 2.04
N GLY A 68 -4.59 -17.58 3.11
CA GLY A 68 -3.47 -18.54 3.08
C GLY A 68 -2.26 -18.17 3.95
N SER A 69 -1.32 -19.12 4.18
CA SER A 69 -0.02 -18.79 4.82
C SER A 69 0.93 -18.18 3.79
N LYS A 70 0.83 -16.88 3.63
CA LYS A 70 1.99 -16.03 3.78
C LYS A 70 1.50 -14.77 4.49
N GLU A 71 2.41 -13.99 5.05
CA GLU A 71 2.19 -12.54 5.01
C GLU A 71 1.98 -12.23 3.51
N ASN A 72 0.70 -12.20 3.12
CA ASN A 72 0.09 -12.31 1.78
C ASN A 72 0.85 -13.11 0.69
N SER A 73 0.32 -14.25 0.25
CA SER A 73 0.40 -14.56 -1.19
C SER A 73 -0.78 -15.36 -1.69
N ALA A 74 -1.06 -15.09 -2.95
CA ALA A 74 -1.96 -15.81 -3.83
C ALA A 74 -1.36 -17.06 -4.51
N LEU A 75 -0.26 -17.68 -4.05
CA LEU A 75 0.30 -18.85 -4.76
C LEU A 75 0.65 -20.02 -3.84
N LYS A 76 -0.33 -20.93 -3.69
CA LYS A 76 -0.12 -22.38 -3.55
C LYS A 76 -1.38 -23.14 -3.94
N GLY A 77 -1.37 -23.78 -5.10
CA GLY A 77 -2.45 -24.65 -5.55
C GLY A 77 -2.67 -25.85 -4.60
N ASP A 78 -3.91 -26.04 -4.16
CA ASP A 78 -4.48 -27.37 -3.97
C ASP A 78 -5.98 -27.35 -4.28
N THR A 79 -6.37 -28.17 -5.25
CA THR A 79 -7.75 -28.35 -5.70
C THR A 79 -8.43 -29.38 -4.81
N LEU A 80 -9.62 -29.05 -4.30
CA LEU A 80 -10.62 -29.99 -3.76
C LEU A 80 -10.17 -30.82 -2.54
N THR A 81 -10.52 -30.39 -1.33
CA THR A 81 -11.27 -31.17 -0.31
C THR A 81 -11.10 -30.61 1.12
N ARG A 82 -12.07 -29.85 1.65
CA ARG A 82 -12.40 -29.89 3.09
C ARG A 82 -13.92 -29.78 3.30
N GLU A 83 -14.49 -30.83 3.88
CA GLU A 83 -15.91 -30.91 4.25
C GLU A 83 -16.25 -29.90 5.36
N THR A 84 -17.27 -29.07 5.13
CA THR A 84 -17.82 -28.14 6.12
C THR A 84 -18.65 -28.89 7.16
N GLY A 85 -18.22 -28.81 8.42
CA GLY A 85 -18.98 -29.32 9.57
C GLY A 85 -20.02 -28.30 10.04
N VAL A 86 -21.29 -28.71 10.06
CA VAL A 86 -22.49 -27.91 10.43
C VAL A 86 -22.39 -27.29 11.84
N ALA A 87 -22.64 -25.98 11.95
CA ALA A 87 -22.84 -25.30 13.24
C ALA A 87 -24.33 -25.32 13.69
N VAL A 88 -24.55 -25.52 14.99
CA VAL A 88 -25.86 -25.44 15.66
C VAL A 88 -25.80 -24.32 16.71
N ILE A 89 -26.68 -23.32 16.60
CA ILE A 89 -26.81 -22.24 17.59
C ILE A 89 -27.46 -22.76 18.88
N ARG A 90 -26.90 -22.37 20.03
CA ARG A 90 -27.32 -22.75 21.39
C ARG A 90 -28.42 -21.83 21.94
N GLU A 91 -29.39 -22.43 22.62
CA GLU A 91 -30.37 -21.69 23.43
C GLU A 91 -29.79 -21.42 24.85
N GLY A 92 -29.54 -20.14 25.17
CA GLY A 92 -29.28 -19.66 26.54
C GLY A 92 -27.83 -19.32 26.95
N PHE A 93 -27.10 -18.51 26.19
CA PHE A 93 -25.76 -18.02 26.60
C PHE A 93 -25.74 -16.49 26.79
N GLU A 94 -25.25 -16.03 27.97
CA GLU A 94 -24.93 -14.62 28.29
C GLU A 94 -23.43 -14.49 28.59
N PRO A 95 -22.75 -13.40 28.18
CA PRO A 95 -21.30 -13.23 28.33
C PRO A 95 -20.96 -12.36 29.56
N GLU A 96 -20.08 -12.84 30.43
CA GLU A 96 -19.39 -11.97 31.39
C GLU A 96 -17.91 -12.40 31.60
N ASN A 97 -17.01 -11.44 31.35
CA ASN A 97 -15.64 -11.24 31.88
C ASN A 97 -14.41 -11.83 31.14
N LEU A 98 -13.60 -10.91 30.58
CA LEU A 98 -12.16 -11.00 30.19
C LEU A 98 -11.24 -10.89 31.45
N PRO A 99 -9.88 -10.91 31.44
CA PRO A 99 -8.83 -11.19 30.42
C PRO A 99 -7.76 -12.22 30.92
N ALA A 100 -6.57 -12.40 30.31
CA ALA A 100 -5.52 -13.29 30.86
C ALA A 100 -4.08 -12.73 30.90
N GLN A 101 -3.42 -12.96 32.05
CA GLN A 101 -2.07 -12.56 32.48
C GLN A 101 -1.38 -13.79 33.08
N PHE A 102 -0.05 -13.94 32.94
CA PHE A 102 0.69 -15.06 33.55
C PHE A 102 1.13 -14.75 34.99
N ILE A 103 0.75 -15.63 35.91
CA ILE A 103 0.92 -15.45 37.36
C ILE A 103 1.41 -16.78 37.96
N ASP A 104 2.38 -16.76 38.86
CA ASP A 104 2.75 -17.96 39.64
C ASP A 104 1.61 -18.41 40.57
N GLU A 105 1.73 -19.60 41.18
CA GLU A 105 0.72 -20.12 42.13
C GLU A 105 0.54 -19.24 43.40
N ASN A 106 1.39 -18.23 43.57
CA ASN A 106 1.39 -17.29 44.69
C ASN A 106 0.97 -15.86 44.30
N GLY A 107 0.61 -15.59 43.04
CA GLY A 107 0.12 -14.26 42.63
C GLY A 107 1.18 -13.29 42.11
N ASN A 108 2.42 -13.72 41.86
CA ASN A 108 3.48 -12.82 41.36
C ASN A 108 3.65 -12.94 39.84
N PHE A 109 3.92 -11.80 39.20
CA PHE A 109 4.28 -11.74 37.78
C PHE A 109 5.70 -12.26 37.56
N ILE A 110 5.88 -13.13 36.56
CA ILE A 110 7.19 -13.64 36.15
C ILE A 110 7.37 -13.31 34.66
N ARG A 111 8.37 -12.50 34.31
CA ARG A 111 8.83 -12.33 32.93
C ARG A 111 9.88 -13.39 32.64
N ALA A 112 9.60 -14.26 31.69
CA ALA A 112 10.58 -15.13 31.09
C ALA A 112 10.49 -14.94 29.57
N GLU A 113 11.63 -14.78 28.91
CA GLU A 113 11.71 -14.78 27.45
C GLU A 113 11.32 -16.17 26.94
N VAL A 114 10.08 -16.30 26.49
CA VAL A 114 9.58 -17.50 25.81
C VAL A 114 9.98 -17.37 24.35
N VAL A 115 10.72 -18.34 23.85
CA VAL A 115 11.26 -18.33 22.48
C VAL A 115 10.51 -19.31 21.58
N GLY A 116 9.53 -20.03 22.14
CA GLY A 116 8.62 -20.95 21.45
C GLY A 116 7.75 -21.76 22.42
N PHE A 117 6.81 -22.54 21.88
CA PHE A 117 5.91 -23.41 22.65
C PHE A 117 5.96 -24.85 22.13
N ASN A 118 5.82 -25.82 23.04
CA ASN A 118 5.65 -27.24 22.72
C ASN A 118 4.36 -27.80 23.33
N LEU A 119 3.88 -28.94 22.83
CA LEU A 119 2.74 -29.65 23.43
C LEU A 119 3.24 -30.72 24.40
N ASP A 120 2.69 -30.74 25.61
CA ASP A 120 2.92 -31.82 26.56
C ASP A 120 2.17 -33.10 26.16
N GLU A 121 2.44 -34.19 26.89
CA GLU A 121 1.82 -35.51 26.66
C GLU A 121 0.29 -35.55 26.87
N ASN A 122 -0.31 -34.47 27.38
CA ASN A 122 -1.75 -34.29 27.53
C ASN A 122 -2.33 -33.23 26.57
N GLY A 123 -1.50 -32.63 25.70
CA GLY A 123 -1.91 -31.64 24.70
C GLY A 123 -1.96 -30.20 25.19
N ASN A 124 -1.29 -29.85 26.29
CA ASN A 124 -1.21 -28.46 26.76
C ASN A 124 0.07 -27.78 26.25
N PHE A 125 -0.01 -26.49 25.94
CA PHE A 125 1.15 -25.70 25.55
C PHE A 125 2.07 -25.42 26.76
N ILE A 126 3.34 -25.75 26.61
CA ILE A 126 4.42 -25.49 27.56
C ILE A 126 5.45 -24.58 26.90
N GLY A 127 5.78 -23.46 27.55
CA GLY A 127 6.82 -22.54 27.06
C GLY A 127 8.17 -23.23 27.08
N VAL A 128 9.00 -23.00 26.06
CA VAL A 128 10.37 -23.54 25.97
C VAL A 128 11.40 -22.43 25.88
N ASP A 129 12.60 -22.71 26.40
CA ASP A 129 13.76 -21.84 26.19
C ASP A 129 14.30 -21.96 24.76
N LYS A 130 15.22 -21.06 24.38
CA LYS A 130 15.91 -21.07 23.07
C LYS A 130 16.63 -22.37 22.68
N ASN A 131 16.79 -23.31 23.62
CA ASN A 131 17.39 -24.62 23.36
C ASN A 131 16.33 -25.75 23.30
N GLY A 132 15.04 -25.41 23.32
CA GLY A 132 13.92 -26.33 23.26
C GLY A 132 13.60 -27.05 24.58
N ASN A 133 14.16 -26.62 25.72
CA ASN A 133 13.85 -27.22 27.02
C ASN A 133 12.59 -26.59 27.63
N PRO A 134 11.69 -27.38 28.25
CA PRO A 134 10.52 -26.85 28.94
C PRO A 134 10.91 -25.88 30.06
N LEU A 135 10.28 -24.70 30.06
CA LEU A 135 10.38 -23.74 31.15
C LEU A 135 9.61 -24.31 32.35
N VAL A 136 10.27 -24.33 33.51
CA VAL A 136 9.72 -24.88 34.76
C VAL A 136 9.78 -23.84 35.88
N ASP A 137 8.82 -23.88 36.78
CA ASP A 137 8.82 -23.06 38.00
C ASP A 137 9.98 -23.45 38.96
N ALA A 138 10.11 -22.71 40.07
CA ALA A 138 11.16 -22.94 41.06
C ALA A 138 11.09 -24.32 41.74
N ASP A 139 9.96 -25.02 41.65
CA ASP A 139 9.73 -26.36 42.21
C ASP A 139 9.82 -27.46 41.14
N GLY A 140 10.08 -27.10 39.88
CA GLY A 140 10.34 -28.01 38.76
C GLY A 140 9.09 -28.47 38.00
N ASN A 141 7.95 -27.78 38.15
CA ASN A 141 6.75 -28.06 37.36
C ASN A 141 6.74 -27.24 36.05
N PRO A 142 6.24 -27.79 34.93
CA PRO A 142 6.14 -27.05 33.67
C PRO A 142 5.29 -25.79 33.82
N ILE A 143 5.77 -24.68 33.27
CA ILE A 143 4.99 -23.45 33.13
C ILE A 143 4.05 -23.69 31.95
N VAL A 144 2.78 -23.97 32.27
CA VAL A 144 1.74 -24.31 31.29
C VAL A 144 0.93 -23.06 30.99
N GLU A 145 0.64 -22.82 29.72
CA GLU A 145 -0.36 -21.82 29.34
C GLU A 145 -1.73 -22.29 29.85
N VAL A 146 -2.36 -21.49 30.73
CA VAL A 146 -3.75 -21.70 31.12
C VAL A 146 -4.57 -20.56 30.52
N GLY A 147 -4.86 -20.70 29.23
CA GLY A 147 -5.89 -19.95 28.50
C GLY A 147 -5.71 -18.44 28.52
N SER A 148 -4.81 -17.93 27.68
CA SER A 148 -4.79 -16.53 27.25
C SER A 148 -4.74 -16.50 25.72
N GLU A 149 -5.90 -16.67 25.09
CA GLU A 149 -6.03 -16.36 23.66
C GLU A 149 -5.86 -14.84 23.49
N ALA A 150 -4.67 -14.42 23.07
CA ALA A 150 -4.57 -13.34 22.10
C ALA A 150 -5.31 -13.84 20.83
N PRO A 151 -6.34 -13.16 20.33
CA PRO A 151 -6.97 -13.60 19.11
C PRO A 151 -6.13 -13.11 17.92
N ILE A 152 -5.12 -13.87 17.54
CA ILE A 152 -4.81 -14.06 16.11
C ILE A 152 -5.86 -14.97 15.46
N LEU A 153 -6.72 -15.65 16.21
CA LEU A 153 -7.85 -16.42 15.69
C LEU A 153 -9.07 -16.25 16.60
N GLY A 154 -9.76 -15.12 16.47
CA GLY A 154 -11.11 -14.97 17.02
C GLY A 154 -12.09 -15.80 16.19
N ILE A 155 -12.78 -16.73 16.83
CA ILE A 155 -13.80 -17.59 16.23
C ILE A 155 -14.84 -16.73 15.51
N PHE A 156 -14.75 -16.74 14.18
CA PHE A 156 -15.73 -16.18 13.26
C PHE A 156 -17.13 -16.72 13.56
N ASP A 157 -18.11 -15.84 13.51
CA ASP A 157 -19.47 -16.27 13.21
C ASP A 157 -19.43 -16.93 11.84
N ALA A 158 -19.62 -18.25 11.80
CA ALA A 158 -19.52 -19.10 10.61
C ALA A 158 -20.64 -18.86 9.57
N PHE A 159 -21.10 -17.61 9.45
CA PHE A 159 -22.08 -17.14 8.47
C PHE A 159 -21.63 -15.91 7.67
N PHE A 160 -20.42 -15.38 7.90
CA PHE A 160 -19.74 -14.53 6.91
C PHE A 160 -18.81 -15.45 6.10
N ASP A 161 -19.20 -15.78 4.87
CA ASP A 161 -18.34 -16.49 3.92
C ASP A 161 -17.32 -15.46 3.40
N GLU A 162 -16.04 -15.72 3.64
CA GLU A 162 -14.87 -14.85 3.41
C GLU A 162 -14.33 -14.98 1.98
N ARG A 163 -15.25 -14.94 1.02
CA ARG A 163 -15.05 -14.89 -0.44
C ARG A 163 -16.05 -13.87 -0.99
N PRO A 164 -15.95 -13.38 -2.23
CA PRO A 164 -17.04 -12.61 -2.84
C PRO A 164 -18.36 -13.39 -2.68
N VAL A 165 -19.20 -12.98 -1.72
CA VAL A 165 -20.47 -13.62 -1.42
C VAL A 165 -21.48 -12.94 -2.31
N PHE A 166 -22.08 -13.70 -3.22
CA PHE A 166 -23.19 -13.20 -4.02
C PHE A 166 -24.51 -13.65 -3.38
N ALA A 167 -25.41 -12.70 -3.14
CA ALA A 167 -26.79 -12.97 -2.79
C ALA A 167 -27.68 -12.78 -4.02
N GLU A 168 -28.43 -13.81 -4.38
CA GLU A 168 -29.47 -13.71 -5.41
C GLU A 168 -30.70 -12.98 -4.83
N THR A 169 -31.05 -11.83 -5.41
CA THR A 169 -32.24 -11.06 -5.06
C THR A 169 -33.51 -11.81 -5.49
N GLU A 170 -34.70 -11.41 -4.96
CA GLU A 170 -35.99 -12.02 -5.35
C GLU A 170 -36.27 -11.96 -6.87
N ASP A 171 -35.57 -11.09 -7.59
CA ASP A 171 -35.66 -10.89 -9.04
C ASP A 171 -34.56 -11.62 -9.84
N GLY A 172 -33.69 -12.41 -9.18
CA GLY A 172 -32.67 -13.24 -9.82
C GLY A 172 -31.34 -12.55 -10.15
N GLN A 173 -31.10 -11.34 -9.63
CA GLN A 173 -29.79 -10.67 -9.75
C GLN A 173 -28.87 -11.10 -8.60
N PHE A 174 -27.63 -11.48 -8.92
CA PHE A 174 -26.57 -11.67 -7.93
C PHE A 174 -26.01 -10.31 -7.51
N VAL A 175 -26.06 -10.00 -6.22
CA VAL A 175 -25.51 -8.77 -5.62
C VAL A 175 -24.40 -9.20 -4.66
N GLN A 176 -23.21 -8.63 -4.81
CA GLN A 176 -22.12 -8.88 -3.88
C GLN A 176 -22.47 -8.32 -2.50
N VAL A 177 -22.39 -9.16 -1.47
CA VAL A 177 -22.72 -8.87 -0.07
C VAL A 177 -21.50 -9.02 0.86
N GLY A 178 -20.28 -9.17 0.33
CA GLY A 178 -18.99 -9.09 1.05
C GLY A 178 -17.83 -9.85 0.35
N GLY A 179 -16.56 -9.63 0.77
CA GLY A 179 -15.48 -10.63 0.64
C GLY A 179 -14.27 -10.41 -0.30
N ILE A 180 -13.93 -9.18 -0.71
CA ILE A 180 -12.61 -8.87 -1.33
C ILE A 180 -12.07 -7.54 -0.78
N PHE A 181 -12.96 -6.58 -0.56
CA PHE A 181 -12.63 -5.25 -0.05
C PHE A 181 -12.89 -5.11 1.44
N ASN A 182 -11.86 -4.73 2.18
CA ASN A 182 -11.95 -4.41 3.60
C ASN A 182 -12.31 -2.94 3.76
N ALA A 183 -13.50 -2.55 3.29
CA ALA A 183 -14.01 -1.20 3.46
C ALA A 183 -14.73 -1.07 4.80
N TYR A 184 -14.72 0.15 5.34
CA TYR A 184 -15.51 0.54 6.49
C TYR A 184 -16.99 0.14 6.34
N ASP A 185 -17.56 -0.55 7.34
CA ASP A 185 -18.97 -0.96 7.32
C ASP A 185 -19.85 0.08 8.06
N PRO A 186 -20.57 0.98 7.34
CA PRO A 186 -21.38 2.01 7.95
C PRO A 186 -22.66 1.46 8.61
N THR A 187 -22.96 0.16 8.45
CA THR A 187 -24.07 -0.50 9.16
C THR A 187 -23.65 -0.96 10.56
N ARG A 188 -22.34 -1.15 10.79
CA ARG A 188 -21.75 -1.61 12.05
C ARG A 188 -21.01 -0.52 12.81
N GLY A 189 -20.67 0.59 12.18
CA GLY A 189 -20.13 1.76 12.84
C GLY A 189 -20.83 3.06 12.53
N PRO A 190 -20.35 4.16 13.11
CA PRO A 190 -20.95 5.46 12.91
C PRO A 190 -20.85 5.91 11.45
N ALA A 191 -21.88 6.57 10.93
CA ALA A 191 -21.82 7.11 9.55
C ALA A 191 -20.69 8.14 9.35
N LEU A 192 -20.17 8.73 10.44
CA LEU A 192 -19.11 9.73 10.44
C LEU A 192 -18.13 9.46 11.60
N PRO A 193 -16.82 9.67 11.44
CA PRO A 193 -15.78 9.31 12.43
C PRO A 193 -15.99 9.89 13.84
N TRP A 194 -16.62 11.06 13.93
CA TRP A 194 -16.84 11.77 15.20
C TRP A 194 -18.11 11.37 15.97
N LEU A 195 -18.94 10.47 15.42
CA LEU A 195 -20.17 10.05 16.09
C LEU A 195 -19.90 8.88 17.07
N PRO A 196 -20.40 8.94 18.32
CA PRO A 196 -20.24 7.84 19.26
C PRO A 196 -21.03 6.60 18.82
N HIS A 197 -20.43 5.41 18.97
CA HIS A 197 -21.07 4.15 18.56
C HIS A 197 -20.76 2.99 19.52
N PRO A 198 -21.75 2.16 19.91
CA PRO A 198 -21.59 1.17 20.99
C PRO A 198 -20.88 -0.14 20.60
N GLU A 199 -20.75 -0.45 19.31
CA GLU A 199 -20.13 -1.69 18.79
C GLU A 199 -18.91 -1.40 17.89
N LEU A 200 -18.02 -0.48 18.30
CA LEU A 200 -16.93 -0.01 17.42
C LEU A 200 -15.79 -0.99 17.18
N ASP A 201 -15.66 -2.09 17.92
CA ASP A 201 -14.49 -2.97 17.79
C ASP A 201 -14.34 -3.65 16.43
N TYR A 202 -15.37 -3.63 15.57
CA TYR A 202 -15.24 -4.15 14.21
C TYR A 202 -14.23 -3.38 13.36
N VAL A 203 -13.96 -2.10 13.66
CA VAL A 203 -12.96 -1.27 12.95
C VAL A 203 -11.51 -1.74 13.18
N LYS A 204 -11.31 -2.66 14.13
CA LYS A 204 -10.03 -3.32 14.44
C LYS A 204 -9.77 -4.54 13.55
N ASN A 205 -10.76 -4.99 12.79
CA ASN A 205 -10.59 -6.13 11.90
C ASN A 205 -10.06 -5.63 10.56
N LEU A 206 -9.04 -6.32 10.03
CA LEU A 206 -8.54 -6.08 8.67
C LEU A 206 -8.13 -4.61 8.41
N PHE A 207 -7.58 -3.96 9.44
CA PHE A 207 -7.08 -2.60 9.34
C PHE A 207 -5.97 -2.50 8.29
N PRO A 208 -5.90 -1.39 7.53
CA PRO A 208 -4.86 -1.17 6.54
C PRO A 208 -3.49 -0.92 7.19
N ASP A 209 -2.43 -1.00 6.39
CA ASP A 209 -1.11 -0.49 6.72
C ASP A 209 -0.71 0.59 5.71
N SER A 210 0.29 1.42 6.03
CA SER A 210 0.68 2.53 5.15
C SER A 210 1.01 2.11 3.71
N ALA A 211 1.49 0.88 3.48
CA ALA A 211 1.89 0.41 2.16
C ALA A 211 0.70 0.30 1.20
N ASN A 212 -0.38 -0.36 1.61
CA ASN A 212 -1.51 -0.58 0.71
C ASN A 212 -2.36 0.67 0.50
N THR A 213 -2.49 1.51 1.52
CA THR A 213 -3.20 2.79 1.44
C THR A 213 -2.42 3.79 0.61
N ALA A 214 -1.10 3.88 0.78
CA ALA A 214 -0.26 4.72 -0.07
C ALA A 214 -0.29 4.25 -1.53
N THR A 215 -0.16 2.95 -1.78
CA THR A 215 -0.34 2.38 -3.13
C THR A 215 -1.67 2.82 -3.72
N THR A 216 -2.77 2.68 -2.98
CA THR A 216 -4.11 3.13 -3.43
C THR A 216 -4.14 4.63 -3.74
N LEU A 217 -3.56 5.47 -2.88
CA LEU A 217 -3.54 6.93 -3.03
C LEU A 217 -2.75 7.38 -4.27
N TYR A 218 -1.81 6.56 -4.75
CA TYR A 218 -0.95 6.92 -5.87
C TYR A 218 -1.28 6.20 -7.19
N THR A 219 -2.02 5.10 -7.15
CA THR A 219 -2.29 4.28 -8.34
C THR A 219 -3.79 4.15 -8.64
N ALA A 220 -4.66 4.60 -7.72
CA ALA A 220 -6.10 4.34 -7.74
C ALA A 220 -6.48 2.85 -7.65
N VAL A 221 -5.53 1.97 -7.31
CA VAL A 221 -5.75 0.53 -7.18
C VAL A 221 -5.52 0.08 -5.74
N LYS A 222 -6.53 -0.57 -5.17
CA LYS A 222 -6.41 -1.20 -3.84
C LYS A 222 -5.48 -2.41 -3.92
N SER A 223 -4.57 -2.50 -2.96
CA SER A 223 -3.64 -3.62 -2.82
C SER A 223 -3.74 -4.28 -1.44
N TYR A 224 -2.94 -5.31 -1.21
CA TYR A 224 -2.86 -6.05 0.05
C TYR A 224 -1.85 -5.39 1.02
N ASN A 225 -2.00 -5.63 2.32
CA ASN A 225 -1.11 -5.01 3.32
C ASN A 225 0.37 -5.35 3.06
N ALA A 226 1.25 -4.39 3.22
CA ALA A 226 2.69 -4.42 2.92
C ALA A 226 3.09 -4.26 1.44
N ALA A 227 2.15 -4.28 0.48
CA ALA A 227 2.45 -4.07 -0.94
C ALA A 227 2.81 -2.60 -1.24
N ILE A 228 3.87 -2.39 -2.01
CA ILE A 228 4.35 -1.07 -2.44
C ILE A 228 4.22 -1.00 -3.95
N GLY A 229 3.32 -0.16 -4.48
CA GLY A 229 3.24 0.10 -5.92
C GLY A 229 2.80 -1.08 -6.80
N VAL A 230 2.41 -2.21 -6.20
CA VAL A 230 1.98 -3.43 -6.92
C VAL A 230 0.53 -3.79 -6.60
N ASP A 231 -0.11 -4.52 -7.52
CA ASP A 231 -1.49 -4.98 -7.38
C ASP A 231 -1.59 -6.27 -6.53
N ILE A 232 -2.80 -6.85 -6.45
CA ILE A 232 -3.00 -8.08 -5.66
C ILE A 232 -2.33 -9.33 -6.24
N TYR A 233 -1.83 -9.24 -7.47
CA TYR A 233 -1.06 -10.25 -8.19
C TYR A 233 0.44 -9.94 -8.19
N GLU A 234 0.86 -8.89 -7.47
CA GLU A 234 2.24 -8.40 -7.40
C GLU A 234 2.72 -7.77 -8.72
N GLU A 235 1.80 -7.39 -9.60
CA GLU A 235 2.13 -6.70 -10.84
C GLU A 235 2.30 -5.20 -10.60
N ASP A 236 3.31 -4.61 -11.23
CA ASP A 236 3.58 -3.18 -11.15
C ASP A 236 2.39 -2.34 -11.63
N ILE A 237 2.04 -1.32 -10.85
CA ILE A 237 0.99 -0.37 -11.20
C ILE A 237 1.60 1.01 -11.39
N GLU A 238 1.35 1.64 -12.54
CA GLU A 238 1.75 3.02 -12.77
C GLU A 238 1.22 3.94 -11.66
N ASN A 239 2.13 4.66 -11.01
CA ASN A 239 1.80 5.64 -9.98
C ASN A 239 1.76 7.08 -10.55
N LEU A 240 1.20 8.02 -9.78
CA LEU A 240 1.07 9.42 -10.18
C LEU A 240 2.39 10.13 -10.50
N GLY A 241 3.51 9.72 -9.89
CA GLY A 241 4.83 10.24 -10.20
C GLY A 241 5.26 9.85 -11.63
N GLN A 242 5.13 8.56 -11.96
CA GLN A 242 5.37 8.06 -13.32
C GLN A 242 4.41 8.72 -14.33
N LYS A 243 3.13 8.85 -13.98
CA LYS A 243 2.15 9.56 -14.82
C LYS A 243 2.52 11.03 -15.05
N ALA A 244 3.03 11.72 -14.03
CA ALA A 244 3.49 13.10 -14.17
C ALA A 244 4.65 13.18 -15.18
N ARG A 245 5.65 12.29 -15.04
CA ARG A 245 6.77 12.17 -15.98
C ARG A 245 6.31 11.90 -17.41
N ASP A 246 5.34 11.02 -17.60
CA ASP A 246 4.79 10.72 -18.93
C ASP A 246 4.12 11.93 -19.58
N ASN A 247 3.62 12.87 -18.76
CA ASN A 247 3.12 14.17 -19.19
C ASN A 247 4.20 15.26 -19.29
N GLY A 248 5.48 14.89 -19.22
CA GLY A 248 6.62 15.80 -19.30
C GLY A 248 6.89 16.60 -18.02
N LYS A 249 6.17 16.31 -16.93
CA LYS A 249 6.29 16.99 -15.64
C LYS A 249 7.33 16.29 -14.76
N SER A 250 8.03 17.05 -13.92
CA SER A 250 8.87 16.50 -12.86
C SER A 250 8.05 15.94 -11.71
N PHE A 251 8.67 15.08 -10.88
CA PHE A 251 8.05 14.70 -9.62
C PHE A 251 9.05 14.45 -8.49
N GLY A 252 8.53 14.47 -7.26
CA GLY A 252 9.34 14.19 -6.09
C GLY A 252 8.56 13.83 -4.85
N VAL A 253 9.32 13.42 -3.82
CA VAL A 253 8.81 13.06 -2.50
C VAL A 253 9.55 13.81 -1.40
N VAL A 254 8.81 14.16 -0.36
CA VAL A 254 9.31 14.78 0.88
C VAL A 254 8.69 14.04 2.06
N THR A 255 9.48 13.63 3.05
CA THR A 255 8.97 12.92 4.24
C THR A 255 9.76 13.23 5.51
N SER A 256 9.10 13.18 6.67
CA SER A 256 9.76 13.25 8.00
C SER A 256 10.37 11.92 8.47
N VAL A 257 10.06 10.81 7.79
CA VAL A 257 10.55 9.46 8.10
C VAL A 257 11.54 8.98 7.01
N PRO A 258 12.10 7.77 7.09
CA PRO A 258 12.99 7.25 6.04
C PRO A 258 12.37 7.32 4.65
N VAL A 259 13.13 7.76 3.66
CA VAL A 259 12.66 7.85 2.26
C VAL A 259 12.29 6.50 1.63
N THR A 260 12.75 5.39 2.24
CA THR A 260 12.39 4.02 1.86
C THR A 260 11.22 3.47 2.68
N HIS A 261 10.63 4.24 3.60
CA HIS A 261 9.42 3.85 4.33
C HIS A 261 8.22 3.72 3.37
N ALA A 262 7.15 3.06 3.79
CA ALA A 262 6.09 2.63 2.88
C ALA A 262 5.40 3.77 2.12
N THR A 263 4.98 4.82 2.80
CA THR A 263 4.28 5.97 2.20
C THR A 263 5.10 6.70 1.12
N PRO A 264 6.40 7.02 1.32
CA PRO A 264 7.22 7.55 0.24
C PRO A 264 7.58 6.49 -0.80
N ALA A 265 7.88 5.26 -0.39
CA ALA A 265 8.24 4.19 -1.30
C ALA A 265 7.15 3.88 -2.32
N ALA A 266 5.87 3.85 -1.94
CA ALA A 266 4.78 3.55 -2.86
C ALA A 266 4.62 4.59 -3.98
N ALA A 267 5.19 5.79 -3.83
CA ALA A 267 5.22 6.80 -4.88
C ALA A 267 6.42 6.64 -5.84
N ILE A 268 7.42 5.83 -5.49
CA ILE A 268 8.74 5.80 -6.15
C ILE A 268 9.36 4.40 -6.27
N ALA A 269 8.61 3.32 -6.01
CA ALA A 269 9.06 1.94 -6.10
C ALA A 269 7.86 0.99 -6.26
N HIS A 270 8.14 -0.22 -6.73
CA HIS A 270 7.22 -1.34 -6.88
C HIS A 270 7.86 -2.59 -6.26
N VAL A 271 7.41 -2.98 -5.07
CA VAL A 271 7.92 -4.17 -4.39
C VAL A 271 6.78 -4.92 -3.70
N SER A 272 6.85 -6.25 -3.70
CA SER A 272 5.89 -7.13 -3.02
C SER A 272 5.81 -6.90 -1.51
N HIS A 273 6.85 -6.34 -0.90
CA HIS A 273 6.88 -6.13 0.56
C HIS A 273 7.65 -4.87 0.98
N ARG A 274 7.02 -4.06 1.84
CA ARG A 274 7.57 -2.79 2.37
C ARG A 274 8.90 -2.90 3.10
N ASP A 275 9.29 -4.08 3.57
CA ASP A 275 10.57 -4.30 4.28
C ASP A 275 11.77 -4.52 3.35
N LYS A 276 11.56 -4.56 2.02
CA LYS A 276 12.63 -4.60 1.02
C LYS A 276 13.32 -3.22 0.86
N TYR A 277 13.80 -2.64 1.95
CA TYR A 277 14.44 -1.31 1.97
C TYR A 277 15.78 -1.28 1.22
N THR A 278 16.67 -2.22 1.54
CA THR A 278 18.04 -2.33 1.04
C THR A 278 18.39 -3.79 0.77
N GLU A 279 19.57 -4.01 0.19
CA GLU A 279 20.11 -5.36 0.01
C GLU A 279 20.35 -6.11 1.34
N SER A 280 20.59 -5.38 2.44
CA SER A 280 20.86 -5.95 3.76
C SER A 280 19.61 -6.11 4.64
N SER A 281 18.51 -5.42 4.33
CA SER A 281 17.26 -5.46 5.10
C SER A 281 16.36 -6.66 4.76
N ARG A 282 16.86 -7.59 3.94
CA ARG A 282 16.16 -8.82 3.55
C ARG A 282 15.49 -9.46 4.76
N VAL A 283 14.19 -9.68 4.64
CA VAL A 283 13.45 -10.58 5.52
C VAL A 283 14.19 -11.92 5.45
N GLU A 284 14.85 -12.33 6.54
CA GLU A 284 15.14 -13.73 6.78
C GLU A 284 13.77 -14.42 6.88
N ASN A 285 13.18 -14.78 5.72
CA ASN A 285 12.09 -15.72 5.67
C ASN A 285 12.66 -17.06 6.17
N LEU A 286 12.59 -17.25 7.49
CA LEU A 286 13.01 -18.45 8.21
C LEU A 286 12.18 -19.69 7.83
N GLU A 287 11.26 -19.58 6.88
CA GLU A 287 10.59 -20.72 6.24
C GLU A 287 10.54 -20.56 4.72
N VAL A 288 11.70 -20.71 4.07
CA VAL A 288 11.72 -21.13 2.66
C VAL A 288 10.92 -22.42 2.56
N ALA A 289 9.82 -22.43 1.81
CA ALA A 289 9.05 -23.66 1.61
C ALA A 289 9.94 -24.68 0.89
N LEU A 290 10.35 -25.72 1.63
CA LEU A 290 11.15 -26.80 1.10
C LEU A 290 10.23 -27.89 0.54
N ASP A 291 10.62 -28.50 -0.56
CA ASP A 291 10.04 -29.75 -1.02
C ASP A 291 10.27 -30.88 0.01
N GLU A 292 9.69 -32.05 -0.24
CA GLU A 292 9.84 -33.25 0.59
C GLU A 292 11.30 -33.74 0.76
N ASN A 293 12.25 -33.17 0.01
CA ASN A 293 13.67 -33.48 0.02
C ASN A 293 14.54 -32.37 0.63
N GLY A 294 13.95 -31.27 1.11
CA GLY A 294 14.70 -30.16 1.70
C GLY A 294 15.29 -29.18 0.68
N VAL A 295 14.75 -29.14 -0.54
CA VAL A 295 15.13 -28.21 -1.62
C VAL A 295 14.13 -27.06 -1.65
N PRO A 296 14.56 -25.78 -1.73
CA PRO A 296 13.64 -24.66 -1.97
C PRO A 296 12.73 -24.93 -3.16
N LEU A 297 11.42 -24.70 -3.00
CA LEU A 297 10.48 -24.71 -4.11
C LEU A 297 10.80 -23.51 -5.01
N HIS A 298 11.37 -23.77 -6.20
CA HIS A 298 11.58 -22.80 -7.27
C HIS A 298 10.25 -22.53 -7.98
N GLU A 299 9.90 -21.27 -8.20
CA GLU A 299 8.96 -20.87 -9.26
C GLU A 299 9.77 -20.12 -10.34
N ASP A 300 9.84 -20.72 -11.53
CA ASP A 300 10.42 -20.09 -12.72
C ASP A 300 9.38 -19.12 -13.29
N HIS A 301 9.46 -17.82 -12.95
CA HIS A 301 8.68 -16.76 -13.59
C HIS A 301 9.53 -16.00 -14.63
N GLY A 302 8.91 -15.71 -15.77
CA GLY A 302 9.55 -15.53 -17.07
C GLY A 302 9.64 -14.10 -17.61
N ASP A 303 9.80 -13.08 -16.76
CA ASP A 303 10.02 -11.68 -17.18
C ASP A 303 11.12 -10.94 -16.42
N GLY A 304 11.67 -11.52 -15.36
CA GLY A 304 12.97 -11.13 -14.81
C GLY A 304 12.89 -10.50 -13.42
N SER A 305 13.16 -11.37 -12.44
CA SER A 305 13.55 -11.07 -11.06
C SER A 305 12.55 -10.37 -10.15
N HIS A 306 11.45 -11.04 -9.83
CA HIS A 306 10.76 -10.82 -8.57
C HIS A 306 10.47 -12.18 -7.92
N GLU A 307 11.13 -12.40 -6.77
CA GLU A 307 11.08 -13.57 -5.88
C GLU A 307 11.60 -14.92 -6.42
N GLY A 308 12.91 -15.12 -6.36
CA GLY A 308 13.49 -16.47 -6.47
C GLY A 308 14.91 -16.52 -7.00
N GLU A 309 15.88 -16.52 -6.08
CA GLU A 309 17.34 -16.64 -6.25
C GLU A 309 18.09 -15.33 -6.62
N PRO A 310 19.20 -15.01 -5.91
CA PRO A 310 20.13 -13.95 -6.29
C PRO A 310 20.61 -14.09 -7.74
N VAL A 311 20.50 -13.06 -8.59
CA VAL A 311 21.19 -13.06 -9.88
C VAL A 311 22.68 -12.87 -9.60
N TYR A 312 23.54 -13.81 -10.01
CA TYR A 312 24.98 -13.67 -9.80
C TYR A 312 25.67 -13.05 -11.01
N VAL A 313 26.27 -11.86 -10.86
CA VAL A 313 27.16 -11.27 -11.87
C VAL A 313 28.61 -11.54 -11.47
N LEU A 314 29.46 -11.96 -12.41
CA LEU A 314 30.87 -12.20 -12.11
C LEU A 314 31.64 -10.87 -12.12
N ASP A 315 32.34 -10.54 -11.03
CA ASP A 315 33.26 -9.40 -10.98
C ASP A 315 34.42 -9.55 -12.00
N GLU A 316 35.23 -8.50 -12.14
CA GLU A 316 36.42 -8.51 -13.03
C GLU A 316 37.45 -9.62 -12.71
N ASN A 317 37.32 -10.29 -11.56
CA ASN A 317 38.15 -11.40 -11.10
C ASN A 317 37.45 -12.77 -11.22
N GLY A 318 36.21 -12.82 -11.71
CA GLY A 318 35.41 -14.03 -11.86
C GLY A 318 34.75 -14.54 -10.59
N ASN A 319 34.55 -13.68 -9.58
CA ASN A 319 33.79 -14.01 -8.37
C ASN A 319 32.30 -13.69 -8.58
N PRO A 320 31.38 -14.59 -8.20
CA PRO A 320 29.94 -14.29 -8.21
C PRO A 320 29.61 -13.21 -7.18
N VAL A 321 28.99 -12.12 -7.64
CA VAL A 321 28.42 -11.01 -6.88
C VAL A 321 26.91 -11.16 -6.98
N VAL A 322 26.21 -11.13 -5.84
CA VAL A 322 24.74 -11.10 -5.78
C VAL A 322 24.24 -9.77 -6.36
N VAL A 323 23.27 -9.86 -7.25
CA VAL A 323 22.53 -8.79 -7.91
C VAL A 323 21.07 -9.21 -7.80
N GLU A 324 20.48 -9.07 -6.62
CA GLU A 324 19.03 -9.14 -6.50
C GLU A 324 18.59 -7.69 -6.32
N ASP A 325 18.13 -7.13 -7.43
CA ASP A 325 17.96 -5.68 -7.63
C ASP A 325 16.58 -5.18 -7.17
N ASP A 326 15.74 -6.09 -6.65
CA ASP A 326 14.37 -5.81 -6.23
C ASP A 326 14.29 -5.26 -4.79
N ASN A 327 14.81 -4.06 -4.57
CA ASN A 327 14.60 -3.33 -3.32
C ASN A 327 14.33 -1.84 -3.58
N ILE A 328 13.62 -1.23 -2.63
CA ILE A 328 13.13 0.14 -2.73
C ILE A 328 14.26 1.12 -3.03
N LEU A 329 15.39 1.03 -2.31
CA LEU A 329 16.51 1.96 -2.52
C LEU A 329 17.14 1.81 -3.90
N TYR A 330 17.30 0.58 -4.40
CA TYR A 330 17.81 0.33 -5.74
C TYR A 330 16.90 0.96 -6.81
N GLN A 331 15.59 0.74 -6.72
CA GLN A 331 14.64 1.28 -7.69
C GLN A 331 14.64 2.81 -7.70
N ILE A 332 14.70 3.47 -6.52
CA ILE A 332 14.82 4.93 -6.42
C ILE A 332 16.05 5.46 -7.17
N LEU A 333 17.18 4.74 -7.05
CA LEU A 333 18.46 5.20 -7.59
C LEU A 333 18.64 4.85 -9.08
N ASN A 334 18.03 3.76 -9.55
CA ASN A 334 18.34 3.19 -10.86
C ASN A 334 17.16 3.12 -11.83
N GLU A 335 15.93 3.08 -11.34
CA GLU A 335 14.73 2.82 -12.15
C GLU A 335 13.78 4.00 -12.13
N THR A 336 13.17 4.29 -10.98
CA THR A 336 12.14 5.32 -10.87
C THR A 336 12.73 6.71 -10.89
N GLN A 337 13.95 6.91 -10.37
CA GLN A 337 14.72 8.16 -10.43
C GLN A 337 13.88 9.45 -10.37
N PRO A 338 13.08 9.72 -9.31
CA PRO A 338 12.42 11.03 -9.11
C PRO A 338 13.38 12.23 -9.23
N GLU A 339 12.88 13.43 -9.56
CA GLU A 339 13.69 14.65 -9.59
C GLU A 339 14.08 15.14 -8.20
N VAL A 340 13.23 14.89 -7.19
CA VAL A 340 13.50 15.26 -5.79
C VAL A 340 13.15 14.11 -4.85
N VAL A 341 14.10 13.74 -3.97
CA VAL A 341 13.88 12.81 -2.84
C VAL A 341 14.46 13.42 -1.59
N LEU A 342 13.61 13.82 -0.63
CA LEU A 342 14.06 14.45 0.61
C LEU A 342 13.41 13.77 1.82
N GLY A 343 14.22 13.34 2.79
CA GLY A 343 13.65 12.82 4.04
C GLY A 343 14.66 12.23 5.00
N GLY A 344 14.14 11.40 5.91
CA GLY A 344 14.92 10.69 6.91
C GLY A 344 15.65 9.46 6.36
N GLY A 345 16.16 8.61 7.26
CA GLY A 345 16.76 7.31 6.94
C GLY A 345 18.29 7.31 6.91
N HIS A 346 18.94 8.43 7.26
CA HIS A 346 20.40 8.51 7.30
C HIS A 346 21.00 7.51 8.31
N PRO A 347 21.97 6.67 7.91
CA PRO A 347 22.55 5.61 8.78
C PRO A 347 23.15 6.14 10.09
N ASP A 348 23.83 7.29 10.05
CA ASP A 348 24.36 7.92 11.26
C ASP A 348 23.29 8.40 12.27
N GLY A 349 22.03 8.58 11.83
CA GLY A 349 20.87 8.86 12.70
C GLY A 349 20.32 7.60 13.39
N MET A 350 20.55 6.44 12.78
CA MET A 350 20.10 5.11 13.23
C MET A 350 21.13 4.37 14.08
N GLY A 351 22.41 4.49 13.72
CA GLY A 351 23.46 3.59 14.19
C GLY A 351 23.54 2.26 13.42
N GLU A 352 22.68 2.00 12.42
CA GLU A 352 22.62 0.75 11.62
C GLU A 352 22.14 1.01 10.17
N GLU A 353 22.44 0.09 9.23
CA GLU A 353 22.25 0.17 7.76
C GLU A 353 20.83 -0.20 7.26
N ARG A 354 19.80 -0.04 8.10
CA ARG A 354 18.45 -0.60 7.83
C ARG A 354 17.75 0.00 6.60
N TYR A 355 17.78 1.32 6.45
CA TYR A 355 17.00 2.02 5.40
C TYR A 355 17.85 2.49 4.22
N VAL A 356 19.13 2.74 4.48
CA VAL A 356 20.17 3.06 3.50
C VAL A 356 21.44 2.38 4.00
N ASP A 357 22.15 1.66 3.13
CA ASP A 357 23.43 1.05 3.50
C ASP A 357 24.60 2.06 3.37
N PHE A 358 25.71 1.82 4.07
CA PHE A 358 26.84 2.76 4.04
C PHE A 358 27.51 2.82 2.66
N GLU A 359 27.43 1.74 1.87
CA GLU A 359 28.01 1.70 0.52
C GLU A 359 27.29 2.69 -0.41
N THR A 360 25.96 2.63 -0.44
CA THR A 360 25.09 3.52 -1.19
C THR A 360 25.22 4.97 -0.72
N LEU A 361 25.33 5.19 0.59
CA LEU A 361 25.61 6.53 1.13
C LEU A 361 26.94 7.11 0.59
N GLU A 362 28.00 6.29 0.52
CA GLU A 362 29.27 6.73 -0.05
C GLU A 362 29.19 6.96 -1.57
N GLN A 363 28.41 6.16 -2.31
CA GLN A 363 28.15 6.40 -3.74
C GLN A 363 27.46 7.75 -3.97
N LEU A 364 26.43 8.07 -3.17
CA LEU A 364 25.76 9.37 -3.18
C LEU A 364 26.74 10.51 -2.89
N ARG A 365 27.56 10.40 -1.84
CA ARG A 365 28.59 11.40 -1.47
C ARG A 365 29.65 11.61 -2.55
N ASN A 366 30.03 10.53 -3.26
CA ASN A 366 31.05 10.58 -4.31
C ASN A 366 30.51 11.05 -5.67
N GLY A 367 29.19 11.27 -5.80
CA GLY A 367 28.55 11.62 -7.06
C GLY A 367 28.58 10.48 -8.08
N GLU A 368 28.47 9.24 -7.60
CA GLU A 368 28.42 8.03 -8.41
C GLU A 368 27.00 7.67 -8.87
N THR A 369 25.99 8.37 -8.34
CA THR A 369 24.58 8.28 -8.74
C THR A 369 24.19 9.46 -9.64
N VAL A 370 22.94 9.48 -10.12
CA VAL A 370 22.39 10.59 -10.92
C VAL A 370 22.06 11.85 -10.12
N TYR A 371 22.14 11.78 -8.79
CA TYR A 371 21.67 12.84 -7.91
C TYR A 371 22.78 13.77 -7.45
N THR A 372 22.45 15.06 -7.35
CA THR A 372 23.14 15.98 -6.45
C THR A 372 22.72 15.66 -5.03
N PHE A 373 23.69 15.30 -4.18
CA PHE A 373 23.42 14.80 -2.85
C PHE A 373 23.61 15.85 -1.75
N THR A 374 22.68 15.87 -0.79
CA THR A 374 22.76 16.61 0.47
C THR A 374 22.45 15.68 1.63
N GLU A 375 22.99 15.98 2.82
CA GLU A 375 22.81 15.11 3.98
C GLU A 375 22.84 15.89 5.29
N ARG A 376 22.49 15.21 6.38
CA ARG A 376 22.61 15.76 7.73
C ARG A 376 24.02 16.27 8.04
N GLY A 377 24.11 17.42 8.70
CA GLY A 377 25.38 18.09 8.98
C GLY A 377 25.23 19.54 9.40
N GLU A 378 26.33 20.21 9.77
CA GLU A 378 26.28 21.58 10.27
C GLU A 378 25.61 22.54 9.26
N ASN A 379 24.53 23.20 9.66
CA ASN A 379 23.71 24.09 8.82
C ASN A 379 23.01 23.35 7.66
N ALA A 380 22.56 22.11 7.88
CA ALA A 380 21.94 21.27 6.86
C ALA A 380 20.81 21.96 6.09
N ALA A 381 19.90 22.65 6.78
CA ALA A 381 18.79 23.37 6.16
C ALA A 381 19.27 24.47 5.20
N GLN A 382 20.30 25.24 5.60
CA GLN A 382 20.87 26.27 4.74
C GLN A 382 21.57 25.67 3.51
N ILE A 383 22.33 24.59 3.70
CA ILE A 383 23.02 23.89 2.61
C ILE A 383 21.99 23.33 1.62
N LEU A 384 20.93 22.69 2.12
CA LEU A 384 19.86 22.17 1.28
C LEU A 384 19.23 23.28 0.43
N ALA A 385 18.84 24.39 1.05
CA ALA A 385 18.23 25.51 0.34
C ALA A 385 19.19 26.13 -0.69
N GLU A 386 20.48 26.25 -0.38
CA GLU A 386 21.50 26.73 -1.32
C GLU A 386 21.64 25.78 -2.51
N VAL A 387 21.76 24.47 -2.27
CA VAL A 387 21.89 23.46 -3.34
C VAL A 387 20.61 23.39 -4.19
N ALA A 388 19.44 23.34 -3.56
CA ALA A 388 18.14 23.33 -4.24
C ALA A 388 17.96 24.53 -5.18
N SER A 389 18.52 25.70 -4.83
CA SER A 389 18.48 26.89 -5.68
C SER A 389 19.40 26.84 -6.91
N GLU A 390 20.30 25.87 -6.97
CA GLU A 390 21.25 25.67 -8.07
C GLU A 390 20.86 24.53 -9.01
N ILE A 391 19.90 23.67 -8.62
CA ILE A 391 19.43 22.54 -9.45
C ILE A 391 18.65 23.05 -10.66
N ASP A 392 19.05 22.66 -11.86
CA ASP A 392 18.31 22.89 -13.10
C ASP A 392 17.50 21.64 -13.49
N VAL A 393 16.26 21.54 -12.99
CA VAL A 393 15.38 20.40 -13.25
C VAL A 393 15.11 20.19 -14.76
N ASN A 394 15.03 21.27 -15.53
CA ASN A 394 14.84 21.22 -16.99
C ASN A 394 16.08 20.68 -17.73
N ALA A 395 17.26 20.74 -17.11
CA ALA A 395 18.47 20.09 -17.60
C ALA A 395 18.59 18.61 -17.19
N GLY A 396 17.61 18.09 -16.44
CA GLY A 396 17.59 16.73 -15.90
C GLY A 396 18.43 16.57 -14.63
N GLU A 397 18.79 17.66 -13.95
CA GLU A 397 19.47 17.59 -12.66
C GLU A 397 18.48 17.17 -11.57
N LYS A 398 18.96 16.36 -10.61
CA LYS A 398 18.13 15.74 -9.57
C LYS A 398 18.72 16.02 -8.19
N LEU A 399 17.87 16.06 -7.17
CA LEU A 399 18.26 16.32 -5.78
C LEU A 399 17.88 15.14 -4.88
N PHE A 400 18.85 14.63 -4.12
CA PHE A 400 18.63 13.63 -3.09
C PHE A 400 19.14 14.16 -1.75
N GLY A 401 18.29 14.18 -0.73
CA GLY A 401 18.58 14.71 0.60
C GLY A 401 18.28 13.68 1.68
N LEU A 402 19.30 13.26 2.43
CA LEU A 402 19.16 12.22 3.45
C LEU A 402 19.51 12.74 4.86
N TYR A 403 18.52 12.73 5.74
CA TYR A 403 18.59 13.31 7.08
C TYR A 403 18.16 12.29 8.14
N GLY A 404 18.09 12.73 9.40
CA GLY A 404 17.64 11.92 10.53
C GLY A 404 18.37 12.28 11.82
N ALA A 405 17.63 12.42 12.91
CA ALA A 405 18.19 12.66 14.23
C ALA A 405 18.79 11.37 14.82
N ARG A 406 19.93 11.49 15.49
CA ARG A 406 20.54 10.38 16.25
C ARG A 406 19.57 9.87 17.31
N GLY A 407 19.28 8.57 17.30
CA GLY A 407 18.44 7.91 18.33
C GLY A 407 16.94 7.89 18.01
N GLN A 408 16.56 8.24 16.78
CA GLN A 408 15.16 8.38 16.36
C GLN A 408 14.75 7.49 15.18
N GLY A 409 15.40 6.34 15.01
CA GLY A 409 14.95 5.40 13.97
C GLY A 409 15.09 5.93 12.53
N GLY A 410 15.91 6.97 12.31
CA GLY A 410 16.05 7.63 11.01
C GLY A 410 15.10 8.81 10.78
N ASN A 411 14.15 9.07 11.67
CA ASN A 411 13.21 10.19 11.55
C ASN A 411 13.91 11.55 11.76
N LEU A 412 13.33 12.61 11.20
CA LEU A 412 13.71 13.99 11.51
C LEU A 412 13.52 14.30 13.01
N PRO A 413 14.18 15.32 13.57
CA PRO A 413 13.99 15.73 14.97
C PRO A 413 12.51 15.95 15.33
N TRP A 414 12.05 15.37 16.45
CA TRP A 414 10.67 15.49 16.91
C TRP A 414 10.33 16.92 17.32
N LEU A 415 9.35 17.54 16.67
CA LEU A 415 8.65 18.69 17.23
C LEU A 415 7.71 18.20 18.33
N THR A 416 7.65 18.90 19.47
CA THR A 416 6.73 18.61 20.58
C THR A 416 5.46 19.47 20.48
N ALA A 417 4.44 19.16 21.28
CA ALA A 417 3.19 19.93 21.31
C ALA A 417 3.39 21.41 21.75
N ASP A 418 4.45 21.67 22.50
CA ASP A 418 4.85 23.01 22.95
C ASP A 418 5.66 23.78 21.88
N GLY A 419 5.95 23.15 20.74
CA GLY A 419 6.70 23.75 19.64
C GLY A 419 8.21 23.80 19.87
N ASP A 420 8.74 22.94 20.75
CA ASP A 420 10.16 22.76 20.95
C ASP A 420 10.64 21.38 20.47
N TYR A 421 11.93 21.11 20.63
CA TYR A 421 12.58 19.87 20.20
C TYR A 421 13.14 19.11 21.40
N SER A 422 12.48 19.24 22.56
CA SER A 422 12.95 18.68 23.83
C SER A 422 12.93 17.15 23.87
N ASN A 423 12.26 16.49 22.93
CA ASN A 423 12.30 15.03 22.75
C ASN A 423 13.32 14.56 21.70
N THR A 424 14.08 15.45 21.06
CA THR A 424 15.05 15.07 20.03
C THR A 424 16.11 14.11 20.57
N GLY A 425 16.33 13.00 19.86
CA GLY A 425 17.23 11.90 20.20
C GLY A 425 16.77 10.96 21.31
N LEU A 426 15.50 11.08 21.70
CA LEU A 426 14.75 10.00 22.33
C LEU A 426 14.00 9.27 21.22
N SER A 427 13.76 7.97 21.36
CA SER A 427 12.83 7.31 20.45
C SER A 427 11.42 7.89 20.63
N SER A 428 10.49 7.51 19.76
CA SER A 428 9.07 7.86 19.94
C SER A 428 8.47 7.30 21.25
N ARG A 429 9.16 6.36 21.92
CA ARG A 429 8.80 5.79 23.22
C ARG A 429 9.08 6.71 24.40
N LEU A 430 8.79 6.17 25.58
CA LEU A 430 9.00 6.77 26.90
C LEU A 430 10.47 6.76 27.36
N ASP A 431 11.43 7.00 26.48
CA ASP A 431 12.84 7.07 26.89
C ASP A 431 13.10 8.27 27.80
N ALA A 432 13.95 8.09 28.82
CA ALA A 432 14.32 9.18 29.72
C ALA A 432 15.77 9.66 29.54
N VAL A 433 16.58 8.95 28.75
CA VAL A 433 18.00 9.23 28.57
C VAL A 433 18.37 9.08 27.10
N ARG A 434 19.09 10.10 26.59
CA ARG A 434 19.69 10.10 25.26
C ARG A 434 20.96 9.28 25.23
N ASP A 435 21.21 8.62 24.10
CA ASP A 435 22.50 8.00 23.83
C ASP A 435 23.54 9.04 23.40
N LEU A 436 24.11 9.74 24.39
CA LEU A 436 25.12 10.78 24.18
C LEU A 436 26.47 10.14 23.81
N LYS A 437 26.81 10.16 22.52
CA LYS A 437 28.03 9.54 21.99
C LYS A 437 29.34 10.26 22.38
N GLN A 438 29.27 11.53 22.83
CA GLN A 438 30.45 12.29 23.26
C GLN A 438 30.53 12.40 24.80
N GLU A 439 31.69 12.04 25.37
CA GLU A 439 31.92 12.10 26.82
C GLU A 439 31.80 13.54 27.34
N GLY A 440 30.69 13.84 28.04
CA GLY A 440 30.41 15.15 28.64
C GLY A 440 29.53 16.09 27.83
N GLU A 441 28.98 15.66 26.68
CA GLU A 441 27.90 16.35 25.97
C GLU A 441 26.67 16.48 26.89
N THR A 442 25.98 17.61 26.84
CA THR A 442 24.72 17.83 27.56
C THR A 442 23.52 17.65 26.61
N ASP A 443 22.34 17.34 27.14
CA ASP A 443 21.11 17.26 26.36
C ASP A 443 20.85 18.53 25.53
N GLU A 444 21.11 19.71 26.10
CA GLU A 444 20.96 21.00 25.40
C GLU A 444 21.92 21.12 24.20
N GLU A 445 23.19 20.72 24.38
CA GLU A 445 24.17 20.69 23.30
C GLU A 445 23.82 19.65 22.23
N PHE A 446 23.36 18.46 22.64
CA PHE A 446 22.92 17.40 21.75
C PHE A 446 21.74 17.86 20.90
N ILE A 447 20.67 18.36 21.53
CA ILE A 447 19.45 18.84 20.85
C ILE A 447 19.81 19.95 19.86
N ALA A 448 20.59 20.94 20.28
CA ALA A 448 21.02 22.02 19.40
C ALA A 448 21.85 21.50 18.21
N SER A 449 22.69 20.48 18.42
CA SER A 449 23.46 19.86 17.35
C SER A 449 22.58 19.10 16.35
N GLU A 450 21.58 18.34 16.83
CA GLU A 450 20.69 17.58 15.97
C GLU A 450 19.71 18.47 15.20
N ILE A 451 19.19 19.55 15.81
CA ILE A 451 18.39 20.55 15.10
C ILE A 451 19.23 21.22 14.00
N ASN A 452 20.46 21.61 14.30
CA ASN A 452 21.33 22.20 13.28
C ASN A 452 21.74 21.20 12.18
N ALA A 453 21.73 19.91 12.51
CA ALA A 453 22.11 18.84 11.61
C ALA A 453 20.99 18.42 10.66
N ASN A 454 19.74 18.85 10.87
CA ASN A 454 18.60 18.37 10.10
C ASN A 454 17.66 19.53 9.73
N PRO A 455 17.18 19.59 8.48
CA PRO A 455 16.05 20.45 8.12
C PRO A 455 14.76 19.95 8.78
N THR A 456 13.83 20.87 8.96
CA THR A 456 12.44 20.58 9.30
C THR A 456 11.66 20.09 8.08
N LEU A 457 10.49 19.45 8.29
CA LEU A 457 9.62 19.04 7.19
C LEU A 457 9.21 20.23 6.30
N ALA A 458 8.96 21.40 6.90
CA ALA A 458 8.68 22.63 6.17
C ALA A 458 9.86 23.09 5.28
N GLU A 459 11.09 23.03 5.79
CA GLU A 459 12.30 23.39 5.02
C GLU A 459 12.60 22.38 3.90
N LEU A 460 12.35 21.08 4.12
CA LEU A 460 12.40 20.08 3.05
C LEU A 460 11.37 20.40 1.96
N THR A 461 10.13 20.69 2.36
CA THR A 461 9.02 21.00 1.46
C THR A 461 9.30 22.23 0.62
N ALA A 462 9.77 23.32 1.24
CA ALA A 462 10.15 24.54 0.54
C ALA A 462 11.29 24.31 -0.46
N SER A 463 12.26 23.47 -0.11
CA SER A 463 13.39 23.13 -1.00
C SER A 463 12.93 22.29 -2.20
N ALA A 464 12.04 21.32 -2.00
CA ALA A 464 11.45 20.54 -3.09
C ALA A 464 10.64 21.42 -4.04
N LEU A 465 9.80 22.29 -3.50
CA LEU A 465 9.02 23.25 -4.28
C LEU A 465 9.89 24.25 -5.05
N ASN A 466 11.07 24.61 -4.52
CA ASN A 466 12.02 25.45 -5.23
C ASN A 466 12.64 24.74 -6.44
N VAL A 467 12.94 23.44 -6.34
CA VAL A 467 13.48 22.65 -7.46
C VAL A 467 12.41 22.35 -8.50
N LEU A 468 11.32 21.71 -8.08
CA LEU A 468 10.26 21.26 -8.98
C LEU A 468 9.49 22.44 -9.59
N GLY A 469 9.39 23.56 -8.86
CA GLY A 469 8.70 24.77 -9.32
C GLY A 469 9.37 25.47 -10.51
N ASP A 470 10.62 25.14 -10.83
CA ASP A 470 11.32 25.65 -12.01
C ASP A 470 10.96 24.89 -13.30
N ASP A 471 10.25 23.76 -13.21
CA ASP A 471 9.75 23.02 -14.35
C ASP A 471 8.59 23.77 -15.04
N GLU A 472 8.80 24.15 -16.31
CA GLU A 472 7.79 24.88 -17.08
C GLU A 472 6.55 24.03 -17.41
N ASP A 473 6.70 22.70 -17.46
CA ASP A 473 5.61 21.77 -17.69
C ASP A 473 4.85 21.46 -16.38
N GLY A 474 5.46 21.74 -15.22
CA GLY A 474 4.90 21.60 -13.88
C GLY A 474 5.32 20.31 -13.19
N PHE A 475 4.68 19.95 -12.07
CA PHE A 475 5.11 18.79 -11.28
C PHE A 475 4.02 18.04 -10.52
N TRP A 476 4.35 16.83 -10.07
CA TRP A 476 3.66 16.13 -8.98
C TRP A 476 4.54 16.03 -7.73
N LEU A 477 4.02 16.37 -6.56
CA LEU A 477 4.78 16.34 -5.30
C LEU A 477 3.98 15.65 -4.21
N MET A 478 4.63 14.71 -3.51
CA MET A 478 4.12 14.14 -2.26
C MET A 478 4.90 14.69 -1.06
N VAL A 479 4.18 15.14 -0.03
CA VAL A 479 4.74 15.59 1.26
C VAL A 479 4.12 14.79 2.42
N GLU A 480 4.94 14.15 3.24
CA GLU A 480 4.49 13.27 4.31
C GLU A 480 4.95 13.75 5.70
N GLY A 481 3.99 13.83 6.63
CA GLY A 481 4.25 13.82 8.08
C GLY A 481 4.17 12.40 8.62
N GLY A 482 5.16 11.54 8.30
CA GLY A 482 5.12 10.11 8.60
C GLY A 482 5.35 9.75 10.07
N ASP A 483 5.93 10.70 10.80
CA ASP A 483 6.33 10.54 12.19
C ASP A 483 5.13 10.69 13.16
N ILE A 484 3.97 11.13 12.65
CA ILE A 484 2.68 11.10 13.36
C ILE A 484 2.31 9.66 13.75
N ASP A 485 2.26 8.72 12.79
CA ASP A 485 1.96 7.30 13.01
C ASP A 485 2.89 6.66 14.05
N TRP A 486 4.19 6.90 13.93
CA TRP A 486 5.20 6.38 14.85
C TRP A 486 4.95 6.85 16.30
N ALA A 487 4.61 8.12 16.48
CA ALA A 487 4.27 8.67 17.78
C ALA A 487 2.95 8.10 18.33
N MET A 488 1.98 7.80 17.45
CA MET A 488 0.70 7.20 17.81
C MET A 488 0.85 5.74 18.26
N HIS A 489 1.64 4.91 17.56
CA HIS A 489 1.97 3.54 17.98
C HIS A 489 2.64 3.49 19.36
N ASP A 490 3.51 4.46 19.64
CA ASP A 490 4.19 4.58 20.92
C ASP A 490 3.34 5.27 22.00
N ASN A 491 2.09 5.62 21.67
CA ASN A 491 1.13 6.30 22.54
C ASN A 491 1.65 7.63 23.10
N ASN A 492 2.48 8.32 22.33
CA ASN A 492 3.14 9.55 22.74
C ASN A 492 2.42 10.78 22.18
N MET A 493 1.43 11.26 22.94
CA MET A 493 0.61 12.42 22.58
C MET A 493 1.41 13.71 22.38
N ASP A 494 2.55 13.87 23.05
CA ASP A 494 3.40 15.06 22.91
C ASP A 494 4.08 15.07 21.53
N ASN A 495 4.67 13.94 21.13
CA ASN A 495 5.25 13.78 19.80
C ASN A 495 4.17 13.75 18.72
N ALA A 496 3.03 13.09 18.93
CA ALA A 496 1.97 12.97 17.92
C ALA A 496 1.35 14.34 17.59
N ILE A 497 1.04 15.14 18.61
CA ILE A 497 0.56 16.52 18.41
C ILE A 497 1.65 17.35 17.74
N GLY A 498 2.89 17.28 18.20
CA GLY A 498 3.99 18.05 17.63
C GLY A 498 4.32 17.69 16.18
N ALA A 499 4.32 16.42 15.81
CA ALA A 499 4.49 15.94 14.44
C ALA A 499 3.38 16.49 13.53
N LEU A 500 2.12 16.45 13.98
CA LEU A 500 1.01 17.02 13.21
C LEU A 500 1.09 18.55 13.09
N LEU A 501 1.63 19.25 14.09
CA LEU A 501 1.94 20.69 13.99
C LEU A 501 3.11 20.96 13.01
N SER A 502 4.08 20.04 12.90
CA SER A 502 5.15 20.13 11.91
C SER A 502 4.62 19.92 10.49
N PHE A 503 3.68 18.99 10.32
CA PHE A 503 2.96 18.77 9.07
C PHE A 503 2.09 19.99 8.67
N ASP A 504 1.41 20.63 9.62
CA ASP A 504 0.67 21.88 9.37
C ASP A 504 1.58 23.05 8.98
N GLN A 505 2.81 23.11 9.50
CA GLN A 505 3.83 24.07 9.05
C GLN A 505 4.29 23.79 7.61
N ALA A 506 4.44 22.51 7.22
CA ALA A 506 4.75 22.16 5.83
C ALA A 506 3.59 22.53 4.89
N TYR A 507 2.34 22.39 5.34
CA TYR A 507 1.18 22.89 4.59
C TYR A 507 1.26 24.41 4.37
N GLU A 508 1.68 25.20 5.36
CA GLU A 508 1.83 26.64 5.17
C GLU A 508 2.82 26.97 4.04
N GLU A 509 3.93 26.24 3.93
CA GLU A 509 4.90 26.41 2.82
C GLU A 509 4.27 26.09 1.46
N VAL A 510 3.54 24.96 1.36
CA VAL A 510 2.81 24.58 0.14
C VAL A 510 1.78 25.64 -0.24
N HIS A 511 0.97 26.08 0.73
CA HIS A 511 -0.06 27.09 0.52
C HIS A 511 0.55 28.42 0.03
N GLN A 512 1.61 28.89 0.69
CA GLN A 512 2.31 30.12 0.29
C GLN A 512 2.87 29.98 -1.12
N TRP A 513 3.54 28.87 -1.43
CA TRP A 513 4.09 28.62 -2.76
C TRP A 513 2.99 28.60 -3.83
N ILE A 514 1.85 27.92 -3.60
CA ILE A 514 0.72 27.92 -4.53
C ILE A 514 0.23 29.36 -4.79
N MET A 515 0.07 30.15 -3.73
CA MET A 515 -0.41 31.52 -3.84
C MET A 515 0.56 32.44 -4.60
N GLU A 516 1.86 32.14 -4.56
CA GLU A 516 2.90 32.85 -5.30
C GLU A 516 3.04 32.35 -6.76
N ASN A 517 2.61 31.12 -7.05
CA ASN A 517 2.78 30.43 -8.33
C ASN A 517 1.44 30.12 -9.03
N GLY A 518 0.60 31.14 -9.22
CA GLY A 518 -0.63 31.06 -10.02
C GLY A 518 -1.91 30.78 -9.21
N GLY A 519 -1.79 30.47 -7.93
CA GLY A 519 -2.92 30.19 -7.03
C GLY A 519 -3.61 28.86 -7.35
N TYR A 520 -4.69 28.57 -6.62
CA TYR A 520 -5.48 27.35 -6.81
C TYR A 520 -6.17 27.23 -8.18
N GLU A 521 -6.14 28.28 -8.99
CA GLU A 521 -6.61 28.24 -10.39
C GLU A 521 -5.66 27.47 -11.31
N GLU A 522 -4.41 27.27 -10.92
CA GLU A 522 -3.44 26.47 -11.69
C GLU A 522 -2.92 25.27 -10.92
N ASN A 523 -3.13 25.20 -9.61
CA ASN A 523 -2.57 24.17 -8.74
C ASN A 523 -3.68 23.38 -8.06
N LEU A 524 -3.47 22.07 -7.92
CA LEU A 524 -4.30 21.20 -7.08
C LEU A 524 -3.53 20.86 -5.80
N LEU A 525 -4.19 21.02 -4.65
CA LEU A 525 -3.71 20.53 -3.37
C LEU A 525 -4.75 19.59 -2.76
N ILE A 526 -4.33 18.40 -2.36
CA ILE A 526 -5.10 17.46 -1.54
C ILE A 526 -4.29 17.12 -0.29
N LEU A 527 -4.91 17.19 0.88
CA LEU A 527 -4.32 16.82 2.17
C LEU A 527 -5.21 15.78 2.84
N THR A 528 -4.65 14.64 3.22
CA THR A 528 -5.38 13.50 3.80
C THR A 528 -4.48 12.70 4.75
N ALA A 529 -5.03 11.64 5.33
CA ALA A 529 -4.26 10.54 5.90
C ALA A 529 -4.34 9.30 5.00
N ASP A 530 -3.46 8.36 5.24
CA ASP A 530 -3.47 7.01 4.71
C ASP A 530 -4.39 6.09 5.55
N HIS A 531 -4.37 6.22 6.88
CA HIS A 531 -5.26 5.52 7.81
C HIS A 531 -5.44 6.27 9.15
N ASP A 532 -6.27 5.70 10.02
CA ASP A 532 -6.55 6.20 11.38
C ASP A 532 -5.93 5.28 12.44
N HIS A 533 -5.69 5.81 13.65
CA HIS A 533 -5.46 5.01 14.88
C HIS A 533 -6.61 5.21 15.84
N TYR A 534 -6.86 4.20 16.67
CA TYR A 534 -8.03 4.21 17.54
C TYR A 534 -7.93 5.14 18.77
N LEU A 535 -7.51 6.38 18.59
CA LEU A 535 -7.49 7.42 19.60
C LEU A 535 -8.92 7.89 19.91
N THR A 536 -9.26 7.92 21.20
CA THR A 536 -10.49 8.56 21.68
C THR A 536 -10.16 9.62 22.72
N LEU A 537 -10.64 10.85 22.51
CA LEU A 537 -10.48 11.96 23.44
C LEU A 537 -11.63 12.02 24.45
N ASN A 538 -11.31 12.24 25.72
CA ASN A 538 -12.30 12.50 26.76
C ASN A 538 -12.75 13.96 26.73
N GLU A 539 -13.97 14.22 27.24
CA GLU A 539 -14.51 15.59 27.35
C GLU A 539 -13.57 16.57 28.04
N ASN A 540 -12.79 16.13 29.04
CA ASN A 540 -11.84 16.97 29.78
C ASN A 540 -10.44 17.07 29.14
N PHE A 541 -10.22 16.49 27.95
CA PHE A 541 -8.93 16.54 27.25
C PHE A 541 -8.36 17.97 27.15
N PRO A 542 -9.12 19.01 26.73
CA PRO A 542 -8.55 20.35 26.60
C PRO A 542 -8.11 20.96 27.93
N GLU A 543 -8.83 20.68 29.02
CA GLU A 543 -8.42 21.13 30.37
C GLU A 543 -7.09 20.49 30.77
N LEU A 544 -6.94 19.19 30.55
CA LEU A 544 -5.72 18.46 30.91
C LEU A 544 -4.55 18.91 30.04
N LEU A 545 -4.73 18.99 28.72
CA LEU A 545 -3.72 19.48 27.79
C LEU A 545 -3.17 20.85 28.23
N ARG A 546 -4.07 21.77 28.63
CA ARG A 546 -3.68 23.11 29.11
C ARG A 546 -3.02 23.11 30.50
N THR A 547 -3.30 22.13 31.36
CA THR A 547 -2.89 22.17 32.79
C THR A 547 -1.69 21.31 33.11
N ILE A 548 -1.55 20.16 32.45
CA ILE A 548 -0.44 19.22 32.63
C ILE A 548 0.42 19.06 31.39
N GLY A 549 0.07 19.70 30.27
CA GLY A 549 0.80 19.61 28.99
C GLY A 549 0.59 18.26 28.30
N ALA A 550 0.94 18.18 27.01
CA ALA A 550 0.85 16.93 26.25
C ALA A 550 1.77 15.84 26.83
N GLU A 551 2.97 16.22 27.32
CA GLU A 551 3.87 15.30 28.03
C GLU A 551 3.17 14.67 29.25
N GLY A 552 2.36 15.42 29.99
CA GLY A 552 1.59 14.89 31.13
C GLY A 552 0.41 13.99 30.75
N LEU A 553 -0.06 14.06 29.50
CA LEU A 553 -1.07 13.12 28.97
C LEU A 553 -0.46 11.77 28.62
N THR A 554 0.82 11.76 28.25
CA THR A 554 1.61 10.56 27.89
C THR A 554 2.30 9.94 29.11
N THR A 555 2.99 10.76 29.88
CA THR A 555 3.87 10.35 30.98
C THR A 555 3.24 10.70 32.32
N ALA A 556 3.31 9.77 33.28
CA ALA A 556 2.90 10.03 34.65
C ALA A 556 3.78 11.14 35.25
N VAL A 557 3.12 12.17 35.78
CA VAL A 557 3.79 13.32 36.39
C VAL A 557 3.64 13.34 37.92
N ASP A 558 4.63 13.93 38.59
CA ASP A 558 4.59 14.16 40.03
C ASP A 558 3.67 15.35 40.43
N GLU A 559 3.61 15.67 41.72
CA GLU A 559 2.78 16.77 42.25
C GLU A 559 3.16 18.17 41.71
N ASN A 560 4.32 18.29 41.05
CA ASN A 560 4.81 19.52 40.43
C ASN A 560 4.70 19.49 38.90
N GLY A 561 4.10 18.44 38.31
CA GLY A 561 3.97 18.28 36.86
C GLY A 561 5.23 17.77 36.18
N LYS A 562 6.19 17.21 36.92
CA LYS A 562 7.43 16.67 36.32
C LYS A 562 7.28 15.18 35.99
N PRO A 563 7.77 14.71 34.82
CA PRO A 563 7.86 13.28 34.50
C PRO A 563 8.46 12.43 35.62
N ILE A 564 7.77 11.34 35.95
CA ILE A 564 8.27 10.32 36.87
C ILE A 564 9.19 9.38 36.07
N ILE A 565 10.41 9.18 36.55
CA ILE A 565 11.37 8.27 35.94
C ILE A 565 11.45 6.97 36.76
N ILE A 566 11.30 5.84 36.08
CA ILE A 566 11.45 4.49 36.63
C ILE A 566 12.63 3.79 35.94
N ILE A 567 13.01 2.61 36.46
CA ILE A 567 14.02 1.75 35.83
C ILE A 567 13.26 0.57 35.20
N ASP A 568 13.45 0.35 33.91
CA ASP A 568 12.93 -0.81 33.19
C ASP A 568 13.63 -2.11 33.65
N GLU A 569 13.27 -3.23 33.04
CA GLU A 569 13.80 -4.52 33.48
C GLU A 569 15.22 -4.79 32.99
N GLU A 570 15.60 -4.10 31.92
CA GLU A 570 16.92 -4.09 31.31
C GLU A 570 17.89 -3.16 32.08
N GLY A 571 17.37 -2.38 33.04
CA GLY A 571 18.11 -1.48 33.91
C GLY A 571 18.24 -0.05 33.40
N ASN A 572 17.53 0.29 32.32
CA ASN A 572 17.52 1.63 31.74
C ASN A 572 16.49 2.53 32.43
N PRO A 573 16.82 3.82 32.62
CA PRO A 573 15.85 4.80 33.05
C PRO A 573 14.85 5.13 31.93
N ILE A 574 13.56 4.99 32.22
CA ILE A 574 12.45 5.32 31.31
C ILE A 574 11.44 6.23 32.01
N LYS A 575 10.70 7.03 31.24
CA LYS A 575 9.54 7.79 31.71
C LYS A 575 8.43 6.79 32.07
N GLN A 576 7.79 6.99 33.23
CA GLN A 576 6.66 6.16 33.65
C GLN A 576 5.43 6.53 32.84
N ASP A 577 4.76 5.55 32.28
CA ASP A 577 3.52 5.72 31.53
C ASP A 577 2.33 6.25 32.38
N ASN A 578 1.54 7.16 31.82
CA ASN A 578 0.24 7.57 32.36
C ASN A 578 -0.88 6.58 31.95
N THR A 579 -1.06 5.56 32.78
CA THR A 579 -2.01 4.45 32.54
C THR A 579 -3.48 4.75 32.91
N ASP A 580 -3.82 5.96 33.38
CA ASP A 580 -5.19 6.32 33.77
C ASP A 580 -5.88 7.12 32.64
N PRO A 581 -6.93 6.58 31.97
CA PRO A 581 -7.68 7.29 30.94
C PRO A 581 -8.22 8.65 31.38
N LEU A 582 -8.69 8.76 32.62
CA LEU A 582 -9.28 10.01 33.12
C LEU A 582 -8.21 11.06 33.41
N ALA A 583 -7.03 10.64 33.87
CA ALA A 583 -5.91 11.53 34.16
C ALA A 583 -5.14 11.95 32.90
N SER A 584 -5.13 11.12 31.87
CA SER A 584 -4.51 11.40 30.57
C SER A 584 -5.46 12.08 29.58
N GLY A 585 -6.76 12.12 29.87
CA GLY A 585 -7.76 12.77 29.03
C GLY A 585 -8.02 12.07 27.70
N HIS A 586 -7.47 10.87 27.48
CA HIS A 586 -7.67 10.10 26.25
C HIS A 586 -7.39 8.62 26.50
N TYR A 587 -7.85 7.77 25.60
CA TYR A 587 -7.58 6.34 25.61
C TYR A 587 -7.56 5.77 24.19
N TRP A 588 -7.01 4.57 24.05
CA TRP A 588 -6.83 3.88 22.79
C TRP A 588 -7.81 2.71 22.71
N GLY A 589 -8.77 2.75 21.78
CA GLY A 589 -9.83 1.75 21.64
C GLY A 589 -11.21 2.25 22.05
N SER A 590 -12.13 1.32 22.31
CA SER A 590 -13.55 1.58 22.61
C SER A 590 -13.87 1.64 24.11
N ASP A 591 -13.04 1.05 24.98
CA ASP A 591 -13.31 0.96 26.41
C ASP A 591 -12.69 2.15 27.17
N PRO A 592 -13.51 3.10 27.67
CA PRO A 592 -13.01 4.28 28.38
C PRO A 592 -12.36 3.97 29.74
N THR A 593 -12.39 2.71 30.19
CA THR A 593 -11.74 2.26 31.43
C THR A 593 -10.33 1.69 31.20
N LEU A 594 -9.95 1.46 29.94
CA LEU A 594 -8.65 0.91 29.55
C LEU A 594 -7.88 1.94 28.75
N LYS A 595 -6.72 2.38 29.27
CA LYS A 595 -5.87 3.37 28.57
C LYS A 595 -5.37 2.85 27.23
N TYR A 596 -4.92 1.60 27.22
CA TYR A 596 -4.35 0.89 26.08
C TYR A 596 -5.21 -0.33 25.73
N GLY A 597 -6.37 -0.08 25.11
CA GLY A 597 -7.25 -1.13 24.62
C GLY A 597 -6.86 -1.62 23.22
N TRP A 598 -6.66 -0.69 22.29
CA TRP A 598 -6.22 -0.94 20.92
C TRP A 598 -5.51 0.31 20.37
N ALA A 599 -4.19 0.29 20.30
CA ALA A 599 -3.38 1.42 19.84
C ALA A 599 -2.89 1.25 18.38
N HIS A 600 -3.41 0.25 17.67
CA HIS A 600 -3.06 0.02 16.26
C HIS A 600 -3.97 0.82 15.32
N HIS A 601 -3.71 0.67 14.02
CA HIS A 601 -4.52 1.30 12.98
C HIS A 601 -5.97 0.81 13.03
N THR A 602 -6.83 1.54 12.35
CA THR A 602 -8.24 1.21 12.18
C THR A 602 -8.72 1.51 10.77
N GLN A 603 -9.90 0.99 10.45
CA GLN A 603 -10.64 1.34 9.24
C GLN A 603 -11.51 2.58 9.40
N ILE A 604 -11.35 3.37 10.48
CA ILE A 604 -12.14 4.59 10.66
C ILE A 604 -11.82 5.53 9.49
N PRO A 605 -12.84 6.07 8.78
CA PRO A 605 -12.61 6.96 7.66
C PRO A 605 -11.83 8.22 8.06
N VAL A 606 -10.97 8.69 7.18
CA VAL A 606 -10.03 9.78 7.44
C VAL A 606 -10.48 11.09 6.80
N PRO A 607 -10.14 12.26 7.37
CA PRO A 607 -10.51 13.54 6.79
C PRO A 607 -9.68 13.85 5.53
N VAL A 608 -10.32 14.46 4.55
CA VAL A 608 -9.69 14.92 3.30
C VAL A 608 -9.99 16.40 3.11
N TYR A 609 -8.94 17.22 2.99
CA TYR A 609 -9.03 18.65 2.71
C TYR A 609 -8.46 18.91 1.33
N TYR A 610 -9.13 19.71 0.52
CA TYR A 610 -8.68 19.94 -0.86
C TYR A 610 -9.06 21.31 -1.38
N GLN A 611 -8.27 21.80 -2.33
CA GLN A 611 -8.59 23.01 -3.06
C GLN A 611 -7.85 23.05 -4.40
N GLY A 612 -8.50 23.62 -5.40
CA GLY A 612 -7.89 24.01 -6.66
C GLY A 612 -8.34 23.19 -7.86
N LYS A 613 -7.58 23.30 -8.95
CA LYS A 613 -8.00 22.86 -10.28
C LYS A 613 -8.24 21.35 -10.35
N GLY A 614 -9.48 20.94 -10.66
CA GLY A 614 -9.89 19.54 -10.73
C GLY A 614 -10.40 18.97 -9.40
N SER A 615 -10.35 19.73 -8.31
CA SER A 615 -10.80 19.27 -7.00
C SER A 615 -12.33 19.05 -6.92
N GLU A 616 -13.10 19.64 -7.84
CA GLU A 616 -14.54 19.36 -8.00
C GLU A 616 -14.86 17.88 -8.26
N PHE A 617 -13.90 17.11 -8.78
CA PHE A 617 -14.02 15.66 -8.93
C PHE A 617 -14.33 14.97 -7.59
N LEU A 618 -13.74 15.44 -6.49
CA LEU A 618 -13.95 14.87 -5.16
C LEU A 618 -15.35 15.18 -4.63
N ASP A 619 -15.84 16.41 -4.83
CA ASP A 619 -17.22 16.80 -4.49
C ASP A 619 -18.22 15.92 -5.24
N GLU A 620 -17.93 15.64 -6.52
CA GLU A 620 -18.78 14.81 -7.37
C GLU A 620 -18.67 13.32 -7.04
N SER A 621 -17.61 12.88 -6.36
CA SER A 621 -17.36 11.46 -6.02
C SER A 621 -18.03 11.02 -4.73
N VAL A 622 -18.59 11.94 -3.94
CA VAL A 622 -19.26 11.63 -2.67
C VAL A 622 -20.41 10.64 -2.90
N GLY A 623 -20.33 9.48 -2.25
CA GLY A 623 -21.31 8.39 -2.34
C GLY A 623 -21.25 7.59 -3.64
N LYS A 624 -20.29 7.85 -4.53
CA LYS A 624 -20.10 7.05 -5.75
C LYS A 624 -19.28 5.80 -5.46
N GLY A 625 -19.58 4.74 -6.20
CA GLY A 625 -18.74 3.55 -6.27
C GLY A 625 -17.66 3.69 -7.34
N PHE A 626 -16.81 2.68 -7.43
CA PHE A 626 -15.74 2.57 -8.41
C PHE A 626 -15.60 1.12 -8.86
N GLU A 627 -14.98 0.90 -10.02
CA GLU A 627 -14.65 -0.43 -10.49
C GLU A 627 -13.23 -0.79 -10.08
N LEU A 628 -13.02 -2.02 -9.62
CA LEU A 628 -11.68 -2.54 -9.37
C LEU A 628 -11.62 -4.05 -9.60
N TYR A 629 -10.59 -4.51 -10.32
CA TYR A 629 -10.39 -5.91 -10.69
C TYR A 629 -11.62 -6.57 -11.37
N GLY A 630 -12.37 -5.79 -12.16
CA GLY A 630 -13.60 -6.26 -12.82
C GLY A 630 -14.83 -6.31 -11.91
N PHE A 631 -14.77 -5.71 -10.72
CA PHE A 631 -15.88 -5.67 -9.77
C PHE A 631 -16.34 -4.24 -9.48
N ASP A 632 -17.66 -4.03 -9.46
CA ASP A 632 -18.28 -2.81 -8.96
C ASP A 632 -18.20 -2.75 -7.42
N VAL A 633 -17.37 -1.85 -6.90
CA VAL A 633 -17.31 -1.54 -5.47
C VAL A 633 -18.33 -0.45 -5.15
N PRO A 634 -19.37 -0.73 -4.34
CA PRO A 634 -20.40 0.26 -4.05
C PRO A 634 -19.86 1.40 -3.18
N GLY A 635 -20.24 2.63 -3.52
CA GLY A 635 -19.92 3.80 -2.72
C GLY A 635 -20.67 3.84 -1.39
N LEU A 636 -20.09 4.51 -0.40
CA LEU A 636 -20.73 4.75 0.89
C LEU A 636 -21.33 6.15 0.95
N GLU A 637 -22.61 6.24 1.36
CA GLU A 637 -23.33 7.52 1.43
C GLU A 637 -22.56 8.57 2.24
N GLY A 638 -22.25 9.71 1.61
CA GLY A 638 -21.57 10.84 2.27
C GLY A 638 -20.05 10.71 2.36
N LEU A 639 -19.47 9.62 1.87
CA LEU A 639 -18.02 9.38 1.87
C LEU A 639 -17.47 9.26 0.44
N ILE A 640 -16.19 9.54 0.29
CA ILE A 640 -15.39 9.12 -0.86
C ILE A 640 -14.52 7.91 -0.48
N ASP A 641 -13.80 7.31 -1.42
CA ASP A 641 -12.73 6.34 -1.15
C ASP A 641 -11.39 6.96 -1.53
N GLN A 642 -10.30 6.45 -0.96
CA GLN A 642 -8.93 6.79 -1.38
C GLN A 642 -8.69 6.59 -2.88
N VAL A 643 -9.39 5.65 -3.53
CA VAL A 643 -9.40 5.51 -5.00
C VAL A 643 -9.83 6.81 -5.69
N HIS A 644 -10.87 7.49 -5.18
CA HIS A 644 -11.33 8.76 -5.75
C HIS A 644 -10.30 9.88 -5.59
N ILE A 645 -9.50 9.85 -4.52
CA ILE A 645 -8.39 10.80 -4.31
C ILE A 645 -7.35 10.65 -5.40
N ALA A 646 -6.91 9.41 -5.68
CA ALA A 646 -5.99 9.12 -6.76
C ALA A 646 -6.57 9.51 -8.13
N GLN A 647 -7.81 9.12 -8.42
CA GLN A 647 -8.50 9.48 -9.67
C GLN A 647 -8.59 10.99 -9.89
N ALA A 648 -8.86 11.78 -8.84
CA ALA A 648 -8.87 13.23 -8.93
C ALA A 648 -7.50 13.78 -9.36
N MET A 649 -6.40 13.22 -8.85
CA MET A 649 -5.05 13.62 -9.24
C MET A 649 -4.70 13.17 -10.65
N PHE A 650 -5.06 11.95 -11.07
CA PHE A 650 -4.88 11.49 -12.45
C PHE A 650 -5.60 12.43 -13.43
N ALA A 651 -6.87 12.72 -13.18
CA ALA A 651 -7.66 13.66 -13.99
C ALA A 651 -7.07 15.08 -14.00
N ALA A 652 -6.43 15.50 -12.90
CA ALA A 652 -5.75 16.78 -12.82
C ALA A 652 -4.42 16.81 -13.58
N LEU A 653 -3.70 15.69 -13.70
CA LEU A 653 -2.45 15.60 -14.46
C LEU A 653 -2.67 15.54 -15.98
N GLU A 654 -3.86 15.14 -16.44
CA GLU A 654 -4.15 14.98 -17.86
C GLU A 654 -4.57 16.30 -18.55
N ALA A 655 -4.05 16.54 -19.75
CA ALA A 655 -4.46 17.64 -20.63
C ALA A 655 -5.88 17.38 -21.11
N GLU A 656 -6.73 18.41 -21.19
CA GLU A 656 -7.81 18.34 -22.18
C GLU A 656 -7.17 18.44 -23.59
N GLU A 657 -6.52 17.38 -24.03
CA GLU A 657 -6.71 16.93 -25.41
C GLU A 657 -7.63 15.71 -25.34
N VAL A 658 -8.65 15.73 -26.18
CA VAL A 658 -9.51 14.57 -26.39
C VAL A 658 -8.66 13.51 -27.10
N GLU A 659 -7.88 12.76 -26.33
CA GLU A 659 -7.67 11.33 -26.54
C GLU A 659 -8.35 10.65 -25.37
N THR A 660 -9.43 9.95 -25.68
CA THR A 660 -10.16 9.13 -24.73
C THR A 660 -9.17 8.22 -24.01
N ALA A 661 -9.19 8.22 -22.67
CA ALA A 661 -8.74 7.08 -21.87
C ALA A 661 -9.18 5.78 -22.56
N PRO A 662 -8.44 4.65 -22.44
CA PRO A 662 -8.88 3.39 -23.02
C PRO A 662 -10.33 3.15 -22.63
N GLU A 663 -11.23 3.40 -23.58
CA GLU A 663 -12.65 3.52 -23.28
C GLU A 663 -13.09 2.11 -22.89
N VAL A 664 -13.52 1.92 -21.65
CA VAL A 664 -14.13 0.66 -21.25
C VAL A 664 -15.46 0.58 -22.00
N VAL A 665 -15.49 -0.25 -23.03
CA VAL A 665 -16.69 -0.50 -23.81
C VAL A 665 -17.40 -1.67 -23.18
N ILE A 666 -18.65 -1.43 -22.76
CA ILE A 666 -19.49 -2.45 -22.14
C ILE A 666 -20.63 -2.77 -23.10
N GLY A 667 -20.77 -4.05 -23.42
CA GLY A 667 -21.90 -4.61 -24.14
C GLY A 667 -23.11 -4.82 -23.26
N THR A 668 -23.97 -5.73 -23.68
CA THR A 668 -25.28 -5.96 -23.10
C THR A 668 -25.43 -7.44 -22.75
N VAL A 669 -26.64 -7.82 -22.34
CA VAL A 669 -26.98 -9.22 -22.05
C VAL A 669 -27.62 -9.92 -23.25
N GLU A 670 -27.50 -9.32 -24.43
CA GLU A 670 -28.03 -9.80 -25.70
C GLU A 670 -26.87 -9.88 -26.72
N ASP A 671 -27.03 -10.65 -27.79
CA ASP A 671 -26.05 -10.78 -28.87
C ASP A 671 -25.57 -9.41 -29.41
N ASP A 672 -24.28 -9.13 -29.21
CA ASP A 672 -23.63 -7.90 -29.56
C ASP A 672 -22.61 -8.06 -30.69
N VAL A 673 -22.33 -6.95 -31.38
CA VAL A 673 -21.34 -6.90 -32.46
C VAL A 673 -20.46 -5.69 -32.25
N PHE A 674 -19.17 -5.95 -32.06
CA PHE A 674 -18.09 -4.97 -31.94
C PHE A 674 -17.17 -5.16 -33.15
N ASP A 675 -17.11 -4.16 -34.02
CA ASP A 675 -16.28 -4.22 -35.23
C ASP A 675 -15.43 -2.95 -35.31
N ALA A 676 -14.15 -3.10 -34.98
CA ALA A 676 -13.22 -1.98 -34.90
C ALA A 676 -13.04 -1.25 -36.26
N ALA A 677 -13.30 -1.92 -37.38
CA ALA A 677 -13.24 -1.29 -38.70
C ALA A 677 -14.40 -0.32 -38.98
N PHE A 678 -15.44 -0.32 -38.13
CA PHE A 678 -16.59 0.56 -38.23
C PHE A 678 -16.94 1.14 -36.86
N SER A 679 -16.64 2.42 -36.61
CA SER A 679 -17.06 3.07 -35.36
C SER A 679 -18.57 2.88 -35.15
N ASP A 680 -18.93 2.10 -34.15
CA ASP A 680 -20.32 1.83 -33.82
C ASP A 680 -20.88 2.94 -32.91
N GLU A 681 -22.18 2.86 -32.59
CA GLU A 681 -22.80 3.79 -31.63
C GLU A 681 -22.39 3.47 -30.17
N LYS A 682 -21.57 2.43 -29.93
CA LYS A 682 -21.13 1.95 -28.61
C LYS A 682 -19.74 2.42 -28.21
N GLY A 683 -18.99 3.06 -29.11
CA GLY A 683 -17.67 3.64 -28.80
C GLY A 683 -16.50 2.68 -29.00
N PHE A 684 -16.72 1.50 -29.60
CA PHE A 684 -15.62 0.58 -29.88
C PHE A 684 -14.86 0.99 -31.14
N VAL A 685 -13.57 1.26 -30.99
CA VAL A 685 -12.62 1.57 -32.06
C VAL A 685 -11.45 0.57 -32.13
N GLY A 686 -11.31 -0.29 -31.12
CA GLY A 686 -10.42 -1.44 -31.10
C GLY A 686 -8.93 -1.13 -31.04
N GLU A 687 -8.52 0.01 -30.47
CA GLU A 687 -7.12 0.41 -30.25
C GLU A 687 -6.86 0.62 -28.76
N GLU A 688 -6.08 -0.27 -28.13
CA GLU A 688 -5.74 -0.24 -26.69
C GLU A 688 -6.95 -0.16 -25.74
N GLN A 689 -8.14 -0.58 -26.18
CA GLN A 689 -9.39 -0.48 -25.40
C GLN A 689 -9.63 -1.72 -24.53
N THR A 690 -10.39 -1.53 -23.45
CA THR A 690 -10.96 -2.64 -22.68
C THR A 690 -12.41 -2.87 -23.12
N LEU A 691 -12.74 -4.08 -23.57
CA LEU A 691 -14.08 -4.46 -24.03
C LEU A 691 -14.61 -5.60 -23.17
N PHE A 692 -15.78 -5.40 -22.57
CA PHE A 692 -16.59 -6.44 -21.96
C PHE A 692 -17.85 -6.64 -22.79
N THR A 693 -18.01 -7.76 -23.50
CA THR A 693 -19.20 -7.94 -24.35
C THR A 693 -20.45 -8.29 -23.55
N GLY A 694 -20.28 -8.98 -22.41
CA GLY A 694 -21.36 -9.29 -21.47
C GLY A 694 -21.87 -10.71 -21.62
N SER A 695 -23.17 -10.88 -21.88
CA SER A 695 -23.75 -12.20 -22.12
C SER A 695 -24.41 -12.21 -23.49
N GLY A 696 -24.35 -13.32 -24.23
CA GLY A 696 -24.96 -13.36 -25.55
C GLY A 696 -24.21 -14.28 -26.49
N LYS A 697 -24.42 -14.13 -27.79
CA LYS A 697 -23.50 -14.65 -28.80
C LYS A 697 -22.87 -13.48 -29.51
N ASP A 698 -21.72 -13.08 -29.01
CA ASP A 698 -21.08 -11.84 -29.34
C ASP A 698 -20.06 -12.03 -30.45
N LEU A 699 -19.90 -10.99 -31.26
CA LEU A 699 -18.90 -10.92 -32.31
C LEU A 699 -17.96 -9.76 -32.00
N VAL A 700 -16.67 -10.05 -31.85
CA VAL A 700 -15.62 -9.04 -31.72
C VAL A 700 -14.66 -9.14 -32.89
N ASP A 701 -14.55 -8.10 -33.70
CA ASP A 701 -13.60 -8.00 -34.81
C ASP A 701 -12.61 -6.86 -34.56
N VAL A 702 -11.39 -7.24 -34.16
CA VAL A 702 -10.20 -6.37 -34.05
C VAL A 702 -9.11 -6.84 -35.03
N SER A 703 -9.51 -7.54 -36.10
CA SER A 703 -8.57 -8.21 -37.00
C SER A 703 -7.89 -7.24 -37.98
N GLN A 704 -8.48 -6.07 -38.23
CA GLN A 704 -8.05 -5.14 -39.29
C GLN A 704 -7.42 -3.85 -38.76
N VAL A 705 -7.75 -3.46 -37.52
CA VAL A 705 -7.31 -2.24 -36.87
C VAL A 705 -7.11 -2.50 -35.38
N GLY A 706 -6.07 -1.87 -34.86
CA GLY A 706 -5.67 -1.83 -33.47
C GLY A 706 -5.01 -3.08 -32.86
N ALA A 707 -4.33 -2.80 -31.77
CA ALA A 707 -3.46 -3.67 -31.01
C ALA A 707 -3.58 -3.31 -29.53
N GLY A 708 -3.12 -4.18 -28.63
CA GLY A 708 -3.08 -3.85 -27.20
C GLY A 708 -4.45 -3.88 -26.51
N ASN A 709 -5.51 -4.41 -27.13
CA ASN A 709 -6.83 -4.43 -26.50
C ASN A 709 -6.91 -5.48 -25.39
N ARG A 710 -7.75 -5.22 -24.39
CA ARG A 710 -8.19 -6.19 -23.37
C ARG A 710 -9.63 -6.56 -23.67
N ILE A 711 -9.89 -7.79 -24.09
CA ILE A 711 -11.22 -8.26 -24.53
C ILE A 711 -11.67 -9.39 -23.61
N ASP A 712 -12.85 -9.24 -23.01
CA ASP A 712 -13.53 -10.27 -22.24
C ASP A 712 -14.92 -10.47 -22.85
N THR A 713 -15.17 -11.67 -23.39
CA THR A 713 -16.47 -11.97 -24.03
C THR A 713 -17.53 -12.49 -23.05
N GLY A 714 -17.17 -12.72 -21.79
CA GLY A 714 -18.12 -13.05 -20.74
C GLY A 714 -18.76 -14.42 -20.93
N SER A 715 -20.05 -14.48 -21.30
CA SER A 715 -20.78 -15.75 -21.35
C SER A 715 -21.61 -15.93 -22.62
N GLY A 716 -21.47 -17.10 -23.24
CA GLY A 716 -22.21 -17.60 -24.39
C GLY A 716 -21.27 -18.05 -25.49
N ASP A 717 -21.80 -18.34 -26.69
CA ASP A 717 -20.93 -18.89 -27.76
C ASP A 717 -20.48 -17.74 -28.67
N ASP A 718 -19.28 -17.23 -28.40
CA ASP A 718 -18.74 -15.99 -28.94
C ASP A 718 -17.74 -16.23 -30.09
N LEU A 719 -17.53 -15.18 -30.88
CA LEU A 719 -16.64 -15.19 -32.02
C LEU A 719 -15.72 -13.98 -31.98
N VAL A 720 -14.41 -14.22 -31.85
CA VAL A 720 -13.39 -13.17 -31.82
C VAL A 720 -12.47 -13.30 -33.03
N LEU A 721 -12.29 -12.21 -33.79
CA LEU A 721 -11.26 -12.06 -34.82
C LEU A 721 -10.17 -11.15 -34.28
N ALA A 722 -9.06 -11.75 -33.87
CA ALA A 722 -7.97 -11.04 -33.20
C ALA A 722 -6.91 -10.53 -34.17
N GLY A 723 -6.44 -9.31 -33.90
CA GLY A 723 -5.31 -8.67 -34.56
C GLY A 723 -3.99 -9.04 -33.89
N THR A 724 -3.30 -8.02 -33.39
CA THR A 724 -1.95 -8.12 -32.81
C THR A 724 -1.96 -7.72 -31.34
N GLU A 725 -1.17 -8.39 -30.49
CA GLU A 725 -0.87 -7.96 -29.11
C GLU A 725 -2.11 -7.72 -28.20
N ASN A 726 -3.18 -8.49 -28.37
CA ASN A 726 -4.37 -8.37 -27.51
C ASN A 726 -4.30 -9.35 -26.33
N ARG A 727 -4.92 -8.98 -25.21
CA ARG A 727 -5.27 -9.90 -24.11
C ARG A 727 -6.74 -10.28 -24.22
N ILE A 728 -7.04 -11.55 -24.40
CA ILE A 728 -8.38 -12.05 -24.73
C ILE A 728 -8.80 -13.13 -23.73
N ILE A 729 -9.97 -12.98 -23.13
CA ILE A 729 -10.66 -13.96 -22.30
C ILE A 729 -11.96 -14.31 -23.01
N LEU A 730 -12.13 -15.58 -23.39
CA LEU A 730 -13.34 -16.03 -24.09
C LEU A 730 -14.50 -16.31 -23.13
N GLY A 731 -14.21 -16.82 -21.93
CA GLY A 731 -15.19 -16.91 -20.84
C GLY A 731 -15.95 -18.24 -20.81
N GLU A 732 -17.26 -18.23 -20.59
CA GLU A 732 -18.08 -19.46 -20.56
C GLU A 732 -18.83 -19.67 -21.88
N GLY A 733 -18.61 -20.79 -22.59
CA GLY A 733 -19.36 -21.15 -23.79
C GLY A 733 -18.52 -21.94 -24.79
N ASP A 734 -19.10 -22.28 -25.95
CA ASP A 734 -18.33 -22.92 -27.03
C ASP A 734 -17.81 -21.86 -28.01
N ASP A 735 -16.64 -21.27 -27.71
CA ASP A 735 -16.13 -20.07 -28.37
C ASP A 735 -15.23 -20.35 -29.57
N ILE A 736 -15.13 -19.36 -30.45
CA ILE A 736 -14.24 -19.41 -31.62
C ILE A 736 -13.37 -18.15 -31.68
N LEU A 737 -12.06 -18.35 -31.54
CA LEU A 737 -11.06 -17.30 -31.69
C LEU A 737 -10.24 -17.49 -32.95
N PHE A 738 -10.09 -16.42 -33.72
CA PHE A 738 -9.29 -16.33 -34.94
C PHE A 738 -8.06 -15.46 -34.69
N ALA A 739 -6.94 -16.07 -34.27
CA ALA A 739 -5.69 -15.38 -33.87
C ALA A 739 -4.62 -15.26 -34.98
N GLY A 740 -4.97 -15.63 -36.22
CA GLY A 740 -4.06 -15.64 -37.37
C GLY A 740 -4.24 -14.45 -38.33
N SER A 741 -5.05 -13.45 -37.96
CA SER A 741 -5.40 -12.32 -38.85
C SER A 741 -4.42 -11.13 -38.75
N GLY A 742 -3.59 -11.08 -37.70
CA GLY A 742 -2.59 -10.04 -37.42
C GLY A 742 -1.15 -10.57 -37.26
N ALA A 743 -0.27 -9.77 -36.66
CA ALA A 743 1.13 -10.12 -36.43
C ALA A 743 1.33 -11.06 -35.22
N GLY A 744 0.26 -11.47 -34.54
CA GLY A 744 0.31 -12.38 -33.40
C GLY A 744 0.63 -11.68 -32.09
N GLY A 745 1.27 -12.38 -31.15
CA GLY A 745 1.59 -11.84 -29.81
C GLY A 745 0.39 -11.68 -28.89
N ASN A 746 -0.75 -12.31 -29.18
CA ASN A 746 -1.93 -12.26 -28.32
C ASN A 746 -1.78 -13.19 -27.11
N LEU A 747 -2.28 -12.79 -25.94
CA LEU A 747 -2.44 -13.63 -24.75
C LEU A 747 -3.91 -14.04 -24.63
N ILE A 748 -4.17 -15.35 -24.64
CA ILE A 748 -5.50 -15.93 -24.82
C ILE A 748 -5.82 -16.84 -23.64
N THR A 749 -6.96 -16.63 -23.00
CA THR A 749 -7.58 -17.53 -22.02
C THR A 749 -8.87 -18.08 -22.63
N THR A 750 -8.97 -19.39 -22.81
CA THR A 750 -10.13 -20.04 -23.45
C THR A 750 -11.32 -20.14 -22.50
N GLY A 751 -11.09 -20.36 -21.20
CA GLY A 751 -12.18 -20.43 -20.25
C GLY A 751 -12.91 -21.78 -20.28
N ALA A 752 -14.23 -21.77 -20.08
CA ALA A 752 -15.02 -22.96 -19.88
C ALA A 752 -15.91 -23.28 -21.07
N GLY A 753 -15.64 -24.39 -21.75
CA GLY A 753 -16.47 -24.96 -22.80
C GLY A 753 -15.63 -25.63 -23.87
N SER A 754 -16.19 -25.88 -25.05
CA SER A 754 -15.45 -26.52 -26.15
C SER A 754 -14.94 -25.48 -27.14
N ASP A 755 -13.79 -24.88 -26.84
CA ASP A 755 -13.30 -23.70 -27.55
C ASP A 755 -12.42 -24.04 -28.75
N GLN A 756 -12.35 -23.11 -29.71
CA GLN A 756 -11.55 -23.26 -30.92
C GLN A 756 -10.63 -22.06 -31.15
N VAL A 757 -9.32 -22.28 -31.07
CA VAL A 757 -8.30 -21.26 -31.37
C VAL A 757 -7.66 -21.53 -32.73
N TRP A 758 -8.00 -20.69 -33.72
CA TRP A 758 -7.53 -20.78 -35.10
C TRP A 758 -6.29 -19.90 -35.32
N LEU A 759 -5.12 -20.55 -35.31
CA LEU A 759 -3.81 -19.90 -35.37
C LEU A 759 -3.40 -19.45 -36.79
N ILE A 760 -3.93 -20.09 -37.84
CA ILE A 760 -3.68 -19.71 -39.23
C ILE A 760 -4.99 -19.76 -40.02
N GLN A 761 -5.27 -18.71 -40.78
CA GLN A 761 -6.45 -18.59 -41.63
C GLN A 761 -6.14 -18.36 -43.11
N ASP A 762 -4.93 -17.90 -43.43
CA ASP A 762 -4.38 -17.77 -44.78
C ASP A 762 -2.86 -17.98 -44.70
N VAL A 763 -2.31 -18.87 -45.53
CA VAL A 763 -0.86 -19.16 -45.58
C VAL A 763 0.02 -17.92 -45.85
N ASN A 764 -0.55 -16.85 -46.41
CA ASN A 764 0.18 -15.61 -46.68
C ASN A 764 0.22 -14.65 -45.48
N VAL A 765 -0.47 -14.96 -44.38
CA VAL A 765 -0.57 -14.16 -43.17
C VAL A 765 -0.22 -15.07 -41.99
N LEU A 766 1.06 -15.17 -41.69
CA LEU A 766 1.56 -15.88 -40.50
C LEU A 766 1.84 -14.87 -39.40
N PRO A 767 1.55 -15.21 -38.13
CA PRO A 767 1.90 -14.34 -37.01
C PRO A 767 3.43 -14.16 -36.96
N GLU A 768 3.89 -12.92 -36.76
CA GLU A 768 5.30 -12.56 -36.57
C GLU A 768 5.80 -12.97 -35.18
N SER A 769 4.94 -12.81 -34.16
CA SER A 769 5.14 -13.22 -32.77
C SER A 769 4.19 -14.36 -32.40
N ALA A 770 4.67 -15.33 -31.63
CA ALA A 770 3.83 -16.45 -31.20
C ALA A 770 2.67 -15.97 -30.33
N ASN A 771 1.47 -16.51 -30.56
CA ASN A 771 0.35 -16.31 -29.63
C ASN A 771 0.49 -17.23 -28.41
N ILE A 772 0.03 -16.78 -27.26
CA ILE A 772 0.07 -17.54 -26.02
C ILE A 772 -1.36 -17.94 -25.66
N VAL A 773 -1.58 -19.22 -25.36
CA VAL A 773 -2.83 -19.71 -24.78
C VAL A 773 -2.52 -20.22 -23.36
N SER A 774 -3.12 -19.59 -22.35
CA SER A 774 -2.76 -19.75 -20.93
C SER A 774 -3.38 -20.97 -20.25
N ASP A 775 -4.58 -21.41 -20.67
CA ASP A 775 -5.39 -22.40 -19.95
C ASP A 775 -6.00 -23.49 -20.84
N PHE A 776 -5.47 -23.68 -22.06
CA PHE A 776 -6.00 -24.63 -23.05
C PHE A 776 -6.33 -26.02 -22.48
N ASP A 777 -7.62 -26.39 -22.45
CA ASP A 777 -8.08 -27.70 -22.00
C ASP A 777 -8.07 -28.69 -23.17
N ALA A 778 -7.04 -29.52 -23.24
CA ALA A 778 -6.92 -30.53 -24.28
C ALA A 778 -8.02 -31.62 -24.27
N ALA A 779 -8.90 -31.67 -23.27
CA ALA A 779 -10.05 -32.56 -23.26
C ALA A 779 -11.25 -32.00 -24.06
N GLU A 780 -11.38 -30.68 -24.16
CA GLU A 780 -12.55 -29.99 -24.72
C GLU A 780 -12.17 -29.10 -25.91
N ASP A 781 -11.03 -28.42 -25.84
CA ASP A 781 -10.59 -27.41 -26.81
C ASP A 781 -9.88 -27.98 -28.04
N ALA A 782 -9.88 -27.18 -29.11
CA ALA A 782 -9.23 -27.49 -30.37
C ALA A 782 -8.42 -26.33 -30.96
N ILE A 783 -7.32 -26.68 -31.63
CA ILE A 783 -6.46 -25.77 -32.39
C ILE A 783 -6.76 -25.91 -33.88
N GLY A 784 -7.03 -24.79 -34.54
CA GLY A 784 -7.43 -24.72 -35.94
C GLY A 784 -6.35 -24.20 -36.89
N PHE A 785 -6.23 -24.84 -38.06
CA PHE A 785 -5.55 -24.29 -39.25
C PHE A 785 -6.50 -24.31 -40.45
N ALA A 786 -6.77 -23.16 -41.05
CA ALA A 786 -7.66 -23.01 -42.19
C ALA A 786 -6.95 -22.43 -43.42
N ASN A 787 -7.38 -22.85 -44.62
CA ASN A 787 -6.87 -22.38 -45.93
C ASN A 787 -5.34 -22.49 -46.08
N THR A 788 -4.76 -23.56 -45.53
CA THR A 788 -3.33 -23.85 -45.64
C THR A 788 -3.09 -25.09 -46.51
N ASP A 789 -1.83 -25.35 -46.85
CA ASP A 789 -1.41 -26.66 -47.35
C ASP A 789 -0.94 -27.61 -46.24
N LEU A 790 -1.15 -27.26 -44.97
CA LEU A 790 -0.86 -28.11 -43.82
C LEU A 790 -1.75 -29.35 -43.85
N SER A 791 -1.21 -30.47 -43.38
CA SER A 791 -1.95 -31.71 -43.18
C SER A 791 -1.18 -32.62 -42.24
N PHE A 792 -1.85 -33.59 -41.62
CA PHE A 792 -1.15 -34.62 -40.84
C PHE A 792 -0.13 -35.43 -41.66
N VAL A 793 -0.17 -35.37 -43.00
CA VAL A 793 0.81 -36.04 -43.88
C VAL A 793 2.15 -35.29 -43.94
N ASN A 794 2.14 -33.96 -43.80
CA ASN A 794 3.33 -33.10 -43.88
C ASN A 794 3.77 -32.53 -42.51
N LYS A 795 3.22 -33.07 -41.42
CA LYS A 795 3.69 -32.81 -40.06
C LYS A 795 5.15 -33.25 -39.90
N GLY A 796 5.98 -32.40 -39.29
CA GLY A 796 7.43 -32.51 -39.19
C GLY A 796 8.22 -31.91 -40.37
N GLU A 797 7.54 -31.51 -41.45
CA GLU A 797 8.14 -30.79 -42.58
C GLU A 797 7.60 -29.37 -42.70
N LEU A 798 6.27 -29.20 -42.76
CA LEU A 798 5.63 -27.88 -42.89
C LEU A 798 5.06 -27.34 -41.59
N TRP A 799 4.75 -28.19 -40.62
CA TRP A 799 4.31 -27.77 -39.29
C TRP A 799 4.63 -28.85 -38.27
N ASN A 800 4.77 -28.48 -37.02
CA ASN A 800 4.98 -29.42 -35.92
C ASN A 800 4.45 -28.82 -34.61
N TYR A 801 4.25 -29.68 -33.62
CA TYR A 801 4.19 -29.25 -32.23
C TYR A 801 5.15 -30.10 -31.40
N GLU A 802 5.73 -29.50 -30.37
CA GLU A 802 6.70 -30.14 -29.48
C GLU A 802 6.37 -29.81 -28.03
N GLN A 803 6.41 -30.82 -27.16
CA GLN A 803 6.30 -30.59 -25.72
C GLN A 803 7.64 -30.08 -25.20
N VAL A 804 7.63 -28.91 -24.58
CA VAL A 804 8.79 -28.26 -23.96
C VAL A 804 8.43 -27.99 -22.50
N GLY A 805 8.97 -28.80 -21.58
CA GLY A 805 8.54 -28.72 -20.17
C GLY A 805 7.06 -29.11 -20.01
N SER A 806 6.30 -28.28 -19.32
CA SER A 806 4.83 -28.37 -19.17
C SER A 806 4.06 -27.85 -20.38
N ASP A 807 4.73 -27.22 -21.34
CA ASP A 807 4.08 -26.43 -22.39
C ASP A 807 4.20 -27.10 -23.76
N VAL A 808 3.36 -26.68 -24.69
CA VAL A 808 3.38 -27.14 -26.08
C VAL A 808 3.73 -25.96 -26.98
N MET A 809 4.86 -26.08 -27.68
CA MET A 809 5.25 -25.14 -28.74
C MET A 809 4.68 -25.61 -30.07
N ILE A 810 4.03 -24.71 -30.81
CA ILE A 810 3.45 -24.98 -32.13
C ILE A 810 4.20 -24.14 -33.16
N SER A 811 4.71 -24.80 -34.20
CA SER A 811 5.43 -24.15 -35.29
C SER A 811 4.85 -24.52 -36.65
N ALA A 812 4.77 -23.56 -37.57
CA ALA A 812 4.38 -23.77 -38.96
C ALA A 812 5.27 -22.94 -39.89
N TYR A 813 5.55 -23.48 -41.08
CA TYR A 813 6.38 -22.87 -42.12
C TYR A 813 7.76 -22.39 -41.66
N GLY A 814 8.30 -23.01 -40.60
CA GLY A 814 9.61 -22.66 -40.02
C GLY A 814 9.58 -21.53 -38.99
N GLN A 815 8.40 -21.13 -38.53
CA GLN A 815 8.19 -20.11 -37.51
C GLN A 815 7.37 -20.68 -36.35
N GLU A 816 7.65 -20.22 -35.14
CA GLU A 816 6.82 -20.49 -33.98
C GLU A 816 5.60 -19.58 -34.01
N ILE A 817 4.41 -20.17 -33.93
CA ILE A 817 3.14 -19.46 -34.12
C ILE A 817 2.28 -19.45 -32.86
N ALA A 818 2.51 -20.39 -31.94
CA ALA A 818 1.85 -20.38 -30.65
C ALA A 818 2.59 -21.19 -29.59
N GLN A 819 2.34 -20.85 -28.33
CA GLN A 819 2.66 -21.62 -27.13
C GLN A 819 1.36 -21.89 -26.37
N LEU A 820 1.15 -23.14 -25.96
CA LEU A 820 0.07 -23.52 -25.05
C LEU A 820 0.67 -23.86 -23.69
N PHE A 821 0.26 -23.15 -22.65
CA PHE A 821 0.79 -23.32 -21.30
C PHE A 821 0.19 -24.51 -20.58
N ASN A 822 1.03 -25.19 -19.79
CA ASN A 822 0.66 -26.22 -18.82
C ASN A 822 -0.34 -27.28 -19.33
N THR A 823 -0.19 -27.65 -20.60
CA THR A 823 -1.09 -28.57 -21.27
C THR A 823 -0.31 -29.58 -22.09
N SER A 824 -1.02 -30.59 -22.59
CA SER A 824 -0.44 -31.57 -23.50
C SER A 824 -1.44 -31.91 -24.58
N VAL A 825 -1.00 -31.90 -25.84
CA VAL A 825 -1.88 -32.08 -26.98
C VAL A 825 -1.52 -33.31 -27.81
N THR A 826 -2.51 -33.82 -28.51
CA THR A 826 -2.36 -34.90 -29.49
C THR A 826 -2.86 -34.44 -30.85
N ASP A 827 -2.63 -35.25 -31.89
CA ASP A 827 -3.19 -34.99 -33.23
C ASP A 827 -4.72 -34.83 -33.23
N ALA A 828 -5.42 -35.32 -32.19
CA ALA A 828 -6.87 -35.17 -32.05
C ALA A 828 -7.32 -33.75 -31.69
N ASN A 829 -6.42 -32.94 -31.09
CA ASN A 829 -6.70 -31.55 -30.73
C ASN A 829 -6.55 -30.60 -31.93
N PHE A 830 -6.06 -31.07 -33.08
CA PHE A 830 -5.84 -30.23 -34.25
C PHE A 830 -6.92 -30.44 -35.31
N VAL A 831 -7.48 -29.34 -35.78
CA VAL A 831 -8.47 -29.29 -36.86
C VAL A 831 -7.84 -28.57 -38.05
N ILE A 832 -7.59 -29.30 -39.14
CA ILE A 832 -6.97 -28.76 -40.36
C ILE A 832 -7.98 -28.81 -41.50
N VAL A 833 -8.36 -27.65 -42.03
CA VAL A 833 -9.49 -27.49 -42.98
C VAL A 833 -9.07 -26.86 -44.30
#